data_AF-A0A2E3Q3X8-F1
#
_entry.id   AF-A0A2E3Q3X8-F1
#
_cell.length_a   1.000
_cell.length_b   1.000
_cell.length_c   1.000
_cell.angle_alpha   90.00
_cell.angle_beta   90.00
_cell.angle_gamma   90.00
#
_symmetry.space_group_name_H-M   'P 1'
#
loop_
_entity.id
_entity.type
_entity.pdbx_description
1 polymer ?
#
loop_
_entity_poly.entity_id
_entity_poly.type
_entity_poly.pdbx_seq_one_letter_code
_entity_poly.pdbx_strand_id
1 'polypeptide(L)'
;MIWAAAGLSRDALVQVLVLDAIDREDSDIENAIELALESGVDLSDLGRILAARLEVEPARFSVTRALATIDPAAAGLAFARIAASGEAPDSIAGVLVDAAASGGPEAAWQVASGLGDSPGSMDVVVDRLLAGSWDPEELLRMVLADVRSSDLASSGRRVVAAELLRRQARPDLALAVLDGVDTEAVPVRLVRIRLAGDFMDPMTVLAVPALPFDERVEAERVSALLMVGEPELALQVADEALLEAPRSGPLHAARGRVLAALRNTEYEAWSALRKAWDLGERGSVLCLELARLSATDEVRMEVDQGRLERMRRELLADDAFRRISDVDSPGGSVDALAVERLVEPLLDEPSWRSAAMARMLSAWRAGGRLADGRARLRSMVRRSPGDPVLSDALHALDRAMDGPRSVAIDLREPVPGEISGHRERRLEMVLSEIPESRLEWLEVTARGIDRMPPGPAGDLRRMELILGSEGPVDSEEIEGIIRGFDPARISPRMRRAFVTVAAALPDGSGREIVESVANWHRESGVPVDVDTALAMMFALGPVGGREALSDLSPAPPVTRRDPEWHDRLMAPDSIGSVPVESVAVVLEFAVGNGDPESAPPKLARAAVVAAIVAGADGDRVLGLLELAGDRGWPLHEAWGVENDGTALDLPLLEAASDASLLGAEDVSIRMLEAAVDANPLDPTALNNLGYALLEMGRHDEAKRHIQASIELDPDSPSTADSMGWLRYAEGRHDAEDEDGAFQWIVRSIRDRSREGRQISSEVLLHLGDVAWRSGLRTEAVRAWKSILDTGVDGVVARRLAALDAYQIEAWGGVLVPSVELQDRLEGRFIEAARLRLEAVAAGEEPPTTPTRADRESGVSVQESRE
;
A
#
# COMPACT_ATOMS: atom_id res chain seq x y z
N MET A 1 -14.81 -65.98 32.15
CA MET A 1 -13.58 -65.24 32.49
C MET A 1 -12.78 -65.89 33.61
N ILE A 2 -13.33 -66.15 34.80
CA ILE A 2 -12.58 -66.72 35.95
C ILE A 2 -11.87 -68.07 35.63
N TRP A 3 -12.48 -68.95 34.83
CA TRP A 3 -11.86 -70.22 34.41
C TRP A 3 -10.85 -70.10 33.25
N ALA A 4 -10.92 -69.03 32.45
CA ALA A 4 -9.94 -68.74 31.39
C ALA A 4 -8.71 -67.99 31.93
N ALA A 5 -8.88 -67.26 33.05
CA ALA A 5 -7.83 -66.52 33.75
C ALA A 5 -6.82 -67.42 34.50
N ALA A 6 -7.19 -68.66 34.82
CA ALA A 6 -6.40 -69.56 35.67
C ALA A 6 -5.06 -70.02 35.04
N GLY A 7 -4.84 -69.78 33.74
CA GLY A 7 -3.59 -70.09 33.03
C GLY A 7 -2.82 -68.87 32.52
N LEU A 8 -3.29 -67.65 32.78
CA LEU A 8 -2.65 -66.41 32.35
C LEU A 8 -1.69 -65.89 33.42
N SER A 9 -0.60 -65.26 32.99
CA SER A 9 0.25 -64.48 33.89
C SER A 9 -0.54 -63.29 34.44
N ARG A 10 -0.07 -62.72 35.56
CA ARG A 10 -0.62 -61.48 36.14
C ARG A 10 -0.81 -60.41 35.05
N ASP A 11 0.22 -60.21 34.23
CA ASP A 11 0.25 -59.15 33.23
C ASP A 11 -0.71 -59.44 32.08
N ALA A 12 -0.75 -60.69 31.58
CA ALA A 12 -1.69 -61.08 30.54
C ALA A 12 -3.16 -60.99 30.99
N LEU A 13 -3.45 -61.27 32.27
CA LEU A 13 -4.79 -61.12 32.83
C LEU A 13 -5.20 -59.64 32.92
N VAL A 14 -4.32 -58.77 33.42
CA VAL A 14 -4.58 -57.33 33.52
C VAL A 14 -4.77 -56.72 32.13
N GLN A 15 -3.93 -57.07 31.15
CA GLN A 15 -4.08 -56.60 29.78
C GLN A 15 -5.43 -56.96 29.16
N VAL A 16 -5.93 -58.19 29.37
CA VAL A 16 -7.26 -58.62 28.87
C VAL A 16 -8.39 -57.83 29.54
N LEU A 17 -8.28 -57.53 30.83
CA LEU A 17 -9.28 -56.74 31.55
C LEU A 17 -9.31 -55.28 31.09
N VAL A 18 -8.13 -54.68 30.89
CA VAL A 18 -8.01 -53.33 30.34
C VAL A 18 -8.57 -53.28 28.92
N LEU A 19 -8.23 -54.24 28.06
CA LEU A 19 -8.75 -54.31 26.69
C LEU A 19 -10.28 -54.45 26.65
N ASP A 20 -10.86 -55.28 27.51
CA ASP A 20 -12.32 -55.47 27.63
C ASP A 20 -13.01 -54.19 28.13
N ALA A 21 -12.38 -53.44 29.04
CA ALA A 21 -12.87 -52.13 29.46
C ALA A 21 -12.78 -51.10 28.32
N ILE A 22 -11.74 -51.15 27.48
CA ILE A 22 -11.56 -50.23 26.33
C ILE A 22 -12.67 -50.49 25.32
N ASP A 23 -12.98 -51.76 25.11
CA ASP A 23 -14.05 -52.19 24.21
C ASP A 23 -15.45 -51.81 24.72
N ARG A 24 -15.62 -51.59 26.02
CA ARG A 24 -16.88 -51.14 26.65
C ARG A 24 -17.00 -49.62 26.81
N GLU A 25 -15.96 -48.85 26.48
CA GLU A 25 -15.91 -47.40 26.68
C GLU A 25 -16.14 -46.97 28.15
N ASP A 26 -15.61 -47.75 29.09
CA ASP A 26 -15.67 -47.38 30.52
C ASP A 26 -14.92 -46.06 30.78
N SER A 27 -15.52 -45.16 31.57
CA SER A 27 -14.97 -43.81 31.83
C SER A 27 -13.72 -43.79 32.71
N ASP A 28 -13.47 -44.85 33.49
CA ASP A 28 -12.37 -44.93 34.46
C ASP A 28 -11.11 -45.63 33.92
N ILE A 29 -10.99 -45.74 32.60
CA ILE A 29 -9.98 -46.60 31.99
C ILE A 29 -8.55 -46.08 32.14
N GLU A 30 -8.39 -44.77 32.13
CA GLU A 30 -7.11 -44.08 32.30
C GLU A 30 -6.53 -44.41 33.68
N ASN A 31 -7.34 -44.29 34.73
CA ASN A 31 -6.97 -44.66 36.10
C ASN A 31 -6.57 -46.14 36.22
N ALA A 32 -7.24 -47.04 35.48
CA ALA A 32 -6.93 -48.47 35.50
C ALA A 32 -5.59 -48.78 34.80
N ILE A 33 -5.29 -48.07 33.71
CA ILE A 33 -4.02 -48.17 32.98
C ILE A 33 -2.88 -47.61 33.84
N GLU A 34 -3.05 -46.42 34.41
CA GLU A 34 -2.07 -45.78 35.29
C GLU A 34 -1.73 -46.68 36.49
N LEU A 35 -2.75 -47.20 37.19
CA LEU A 35 -2.55 -48.10 38.32
C LEU A 35 -1.80 -49.38 37.91
N ALA A 36 -2.06 -49.91 36.71
CA ALA A 36 -1.37 -51.08 36.19
C ALA A 36 0.11 -50.78 35.91
N LEU A 37 0.42 -49.64 35.28
CA LEU A 37 1.78 -49.18 35.03
C LEU A 37 2.55 -48.93 36.33
N GLU A 38 1.94 -48.24 37.31
CA GLU A 38 2.51 -48.02 38.64
C GLU A 38 2.80 -49.33 39.39
N SER A 39 1.97 -50.35 39.16
CA SER A 39 2.13 -51.69 39.73
C SER A 39 3.17 -52.55 38.99
N GLY A 40 3.86 -51.99 37.99
CA GLY A 40 4.88 -52.67 37.19
C GLY A 40 4.31 -53.80 36.34
N VAL A 41 3.08 -53.64 35.83
CA VAL A 41 2.49 -54.56 34.85
C VAL A 41 3.05 -54.24 33.47
N ASP A 42 3.56 -55.24 32.77
CA ASP A 42 3.94 -55.09 31.36
C ASP A 42 2.68 -54.99 30.49
N LEU A 43 2.51 -53.88 29.77
CA LEU A 43 1.40 -53.61 28.85
C LEU A 43 1.84 -53.56 27.38
N SER A 44 3.08 -53.95 27.06
CA SER A 44 3.66 -53.82 25.71
C SER A 44 2.86 -54.53 24.62
N ASP A 45 2.32 -55.72 24.92
CA ASP A 45 1.49 -56.49 23.99
C ASP A 45 0.14 -55.80 23.71
N LEU A 46 -0.45 -55.19 24.74
CA LEU A 46 -1.66 -54.38 24.62
C LEU A 46 -1.39 -53.13 23.78
N GLY A 47 -0.26 -52.44 23.99
CA GLY A 47 0.17 -51.30 23.17
C GLY A 47 0.25 -51.66 21.67
N ARG A 48 0.86 -52.80 21.33
CA ARG A 48 0.91 -53.28 19.92
C ARG A 48 -0.47 -53.55 19.33
N ILE A 49 -1.40 -54.12 20.12
CA ILE A 49 -2.79 -54.39 19.68
C ILE A 49 -3.53 -53.08 19.45
N LEU A 50 -3.40 -52.12 20.36
CA LEU A 50 -4.08 -50.83 20.26
C LEU A 50 -3.53 -49.99 19.10
N ALA A 51 -2.22 -50.05 18.83
CA ALA A 51 -1.61 -49.40 17.66
C ALA A 51 -2.20 -49.94 16.34
N ALA A 52 -2.32 -51.26 16.21
CA ALA A 52 -2.94 -51.87 15.03
C ALA A 52 -4.44 -51.54 14.92
N ARG A 53 -5.17 -51.41 16.04
CA ARG A 53 -6.58 -51.00 16.03
C ARG A 53 -6.76 -49.54 15.67
N LEU A 54 -5.88 -48.65 16.15
CA LEU A 54 -5.92 -47.23 15.82
C LEU A 54 -5.76 -47.00 14.32
N GLU A 55 -4.91 -47.78 13.64
CA GLU A 55 -4.75 -47.73 12.18
C GLU A 55 -6.00 -48.15 11.41
N VAL A 56 -6.88 -48.97 12.00
CA VAL A 56 -8.13 -49.43 11.37
C VAL A 56 -9.31 -48.53 11.73
N GLU A 57 -9.35 -48.00 12.95
CA GLU A 57 -10.42 -47.15 13.48
C GLU A 57 -9.86 -45.88 14.14
N PRO A 58 -9.37 -44.89 13.36
CA PRO A 58 -8.71 -43.70 13.91
C PRO A 58 -9.59 -42.86 14.84
N ALA A 59 -10.91 -42.86 14.61
CA ALA A 59 -11.88 -42.04 15.35
C ALA A 59 -12.24 -42.56 16.75
N ARG A 60 -11.71 -43.71 17.17
CA ARG A 60 -12.08 -44.33 18.45
C ARG A 60 -11.24 -43.75 19.60
N PHE A 61 -11.67 -42.60 20.13
CA PHE A 61 -10.93 -41.81 21.14
C PHE A 61 -10.49 -42.60 22.38
N SER A 62 -11.22 -43.63 22.81
CA SER A 62 -10.83 -44.48 23.94
C SER A 62 -9.58 -45.32 23.64
N VAL A 63 -9.45 -45.84 22.41
CA VAL A 63 -8.27 -46.57 21.93
C VAL A 63 -7.08 -45.62 21.79
N THR A 64 -7.33 -44.44 21.23
CA THR A 64 -6.36 -43.36 21.06
C THR A 64 -5.73 -42.95 22.40
N ARG A 65 -6.57 -42.66 23.40
CA ARG A 65 -6.10 -42.26 24.73
C ARG A 65 -5.34 -43.38 25.43
N ALA A 66 -5.90 -44.59 25.44
CA ALA A 66 -5.26 -45.74 26.08
C ALA A 66 -3.89 -46.04 25.48
N LEU A 67 -3.74 -45.99 24.15
CA LEU A 67 -2.45 -46.19 23.49
C LEU A 67 -1.45 -45.08 23.83
N ALA A 68 -1.87 -43.81 23.82
CA ALA A 68 -1.01 -42.68 24.18
C ALA A 68 -0.49 -42.77 25.61
N THR A 69 -1.26 -43.34 26.54
CA THR A 69 -0.83 -43.59 27.93
C THR A 69 0.08 -44.81 28.06
N ILE A 70 -0.16 -45.88 27.29
CA ILE A 70 0.60 -47.15 27.38
C ILE A 70 1.94 -47.10 26.63
N ASP A 71 1.93 -46.62 25.39
CA ASP A 71 3.08 -46.56 24.49
C ASP A 71 2.99 -45.29 23.62
N PRO A 72 3.44 -44.14 24.13
CA PRO A 72 3.39 -42.86 23.43
C PRO A 72 4.14 -42.89 22.08
N ALA A 73 5.26 -43.61 22.01
CA ALA A 73 6.04 -43.74 20.79
C ALA A 73 5.28 -44.54 19.71
N ALA A 74 4.63 -45.64 20.08
CA ALA A 74 3.77 -46.39 19.16
C ALA A 74 2.53 -45.59 18.73
N ALA A 75 1.96 -44.76 19.62
CA ALA A 75 0.85 -43.86 19.29
C ALA A 75 1.25 -42.85 18.19
N GLY A 76 2.39 -42.17 18.36
CA GLY A 76 2.91 -41.22 17.37
C GLY A 76 3.21 -41.88 16.02
N LEU A 77 3.82 -43.07 16.03
CA LEU A 77 4.13 -43.83 14.80
C LEU A 77 2.87 -44.34 14.07
N ALA A 78 1.88 -44.84 14.80
CA ALA A 78 0.62 -45.30 14.22
C ALA A 78 -0.11 -44.13 13.54
N PHE A 79 -0.15 -42.96 14.19
CA PHE A 79 -0.76 -41.78 13.59
C PHE A 79 0.00 -41.27 12.37
N ALA A 80 1.34 -41.22 12.40
CA ALA A 80 2.14 -40.85 11.23
C ALA A 80 1.78 -41.70 9.99
N ARG A 81 1.52 -43.00 10.19
CA ARG A 81 1.06 -43.91 9.13
C ARG A 81 -0.37 -43.61 8.64
N ILE A 82 -1.30 -43.28 9.54
CA ILE A 82 -2.69 -42.88 9.20
C ILE A 82 -2.71 -41.52 8.48
N ALA A 83 -1.88 -40.57 8.92
CA ALA A 83 -1.74 -39.27 8.27
C ALA A 83 -1.19 -39.43 6.84
N ALA A 84 -0.20 -40.31 6.65
CA ALA A 84 0.35 -40.63 5.34
C ALA A 84 -0.67 -41.31 4.39
N SER A 85 -1.72 -41.96 4.90
CA SER A 85 -2.81 -42.50 4.07
C SER A 85 -3.89 -41.46 3.72
N GLY A 86 -3.81 -40.24 4.28
CA GLY A 86 -4.77 -39.15 4.04
C GLY A 86 -6.09 -39.30 4.81
N GLU A 87 -6.19 -40.26 5.74
CA GLU A 87 -7.43 -40.59 6.45
C GLU A 87 -7.52 -39.97 7.86
N ALA A 88 -6.46 -39.29 8.33
CA ALA A 88 -6.41 -38.71 9.68
C ALA A 88 -7.18 -37.37 9.78
N PRO A 89 -8.12 -37.22 10.72
CA PRO A 89 -8.68 -35.92 11.07
C PRO A 89 -7.69 -35.13 11.95
N ASP A 90 -7.39 -33.87 11.59
CA ASP A 90 -6.59 -32.94 12.41
C ASP A 90 -7.11 -32.81 13.86
N SER A 91 -8.41 -33.09 14.08
CA SER A 91 -9.06 -33.08 15.38
C SER A 91 -8.53 -34.14 16.37
N ILE A 92 -7.83 -35.17 15.90
CA ILE A 92 -7.32 -36.25 16.75
C ILE A 92 -5.90 -35.95 17.27
N ALA A 93 -5.12 -35.17 16.52
CA ALA A 93 -3.73 -34.83 16.86
C ALA A 93 -3.62 -34.15 18.24
N GLY A 94 -4.53 -33.21 18.55
CA GLY A 94 -4.58 -32.57 19.85
C GLY A 94 -4.95 -33.52 20.99
N VAL A 95 -5.94 -34.40 20.77
CA VAL A 95 -6.38 -35.40 21.75
C VAL A 95 -5.26 -36.38 22.09
N LEU A 96 -4.43 -36.74 21.11
CA LEU A 96 -3.27 -37.61 21.31
C LEU A 96 -2.21 -36.97 22.21
N VAL A 97 -1.89 -35.70 21.97
CA VAL A 97 -0.92 -34.96 22.81
C VAL A 97 -1.48 -34.76 24.21
N ASP A 98 -2.77 -34.40 24.34
CA ASP A 98 -3.44 -34.24 25.64
C ASP A 98 -3.46 -35.56 26.43
N ALA A 99 -3.69 -36.70 25.77
CA ALA A 99 -3.70 -38.02 26.41
C ALA A 99 -2.31 -38.48 26.87
N ALA A 100 -1.25 -38.09 26.14
CA ALA A 100 0.12 -38.36 26.52
C ALA A 100 0.64 -37.43 27.63
N ALA A 101 -0.08 -36.35 27.94
CA ALA A 101 0.33 -35.37 28.93
C ALA A 101 0.46 -35.94 30.35
N SER A 102 -0.31 -36.98 30.70
CA SER A 102 -0.17 -37.67 32.00
C SER A 102 1.17 -38.39 32.17
N GLY A 103 1.82 -38.78 31.06
CA GLY A 103 3.17 -39.33 31.02
C GLY A 103 4.29 -38.26 31.09
N GLY A 104 3.95 -36.98 31.22
CA GLY A 104 4.90 -35.87 31.27
C GLY A 104 5.35 -35.34 29.90
N PRO A 105 6.25 -34.34 29.89
CA PRO A 105 6.68 -33.66 28.66
C PRO A 105 7.37 -34.59 27.66
N GLU A 106 7.99 -35.67 28.14
CA GLU A 106 8.63 -36.69 27.29
C GLU A 106 7.65 -37.46 26.43
N ALA A 107 6.61 -38.02 27.06
CA ALA A 107 5.56 -38.76 26.37
C ALA A 107 4.81 -37.86 25.37
N ALA A 108 4.50 -36.63 25.78
CA ALA A 108 3.87 -35.64 24.92
C ALA A 108 4.74 -35.27 23.70
N TRP A 109 6.04 -35.03 23.90
CA TRP A 109 7.00 -34.77 22.80
C TRP A 109 7.10 -35.94 21.83
N GLN A 110 7.19 -37.17 22.34
CA GLN A 110 7.30 -38.38 21.50
C GLN A 110 6.09 -38.53 20.57
N VAL A 111 4.88 -38.30 21.09
CA VAL A 111 3.65 -38.30 20.29
C VAL A 111 3.66 -37.14 19.29
N ALA A 112 3.86 -35.91 19.77
CA ALA A 112 3.81 -34.70 18.98
C ALA A 112 4.77 -34.70 17.78
N SER A 113 6.00 -35.15 17.99
CA SER A 113 7.05 -35.18 16.97
C SER A 113 6.68 -36.08 15.77
N GLY A 114 5.82 -37.09 15.97
CA GLY A 114 5.30 -37.96 14.92
C GLY A 114 4.17 -37.36 14.07
N LEU A 115 3.66 -36.18 14.42
CA LEU A 115 2.48 -35.57 13.82
C LEU A 115 2.80 -34.42 12.85
N GLY A 116 4.09 -34.14 12.61
CA GLY A 116 4.55 -32.97 11.86
C GLY A 116 4.51 -33.04 10.34
N ASP A 117 4.10 -34.18 9.76
CA ASP A 117 4.07 -34.36 8.31
C ASP A 117 2.82 -33.73 7.65
N SER A 118 1.82 -33.32 8.44
CA SER A 118 0.61 -32.61 7.98
C SER A 118 0.60 -31.15 8.48
N PRO A 119 0.32 -30.17 7.60
CA PRO A 119 0.20 -28.75 7.99
C PRO A 119 -0.83 -28.48 9.08
N GLY A 120 -2.02 -29.12 9.00
CA GLY A 120 -3.11 -28.87 9.95
C GLY A 120 -2.82 -29.45 11.34
N SER A 121 -2.11 -30.57 11.39
CA SER A 121 -1.72 -31.23 12.64
C SER A 121 -0.56 -30.52 13.33
N MET A 122 0.38 -29.93 12.58
CA MET A 122 1.54 -29.20 13.12
C MET A 122 1.12 -28.09 14.10
N ASP A 123 0.24 -27.18 13.68
CA ASP A 123 -0.16 -26.04 14.51
C ASP A 123 -0.87 -26.49 15.79
N VAL A 124 -1.81 -27.44 15.67
CA VAL A 124 -2.56 -28.02 16.78
C VAL A 124 -1.63 -28.67 17.81
N VAL A 125 -0.67 -29.45 17.34
CA VAL A 125 0.24 -30.22 18.20
C VAL A 125 1.22 -29.32 18.95
N VAL A 126 1.78 -28.33 18.27
CA VAL A 126 2.64 -27.34 18.92
C VAL A 126 1.86 -26.54 19.96
N ASP A 127 0.63 -26.15 19.68
CA ASP A 127 -0.24 -25.47 20.66
C ASP A 127 -0.51 -26.31 21.91
N ARG A 128 -0.75 -27.63 21.74
CA ARG A 128 -0.94 -28.54 22.90
C ARG A 128 0.34 -28.75 23.70
N LEU A 129 1.49 -28.88 23.03
CA LEU A 129 2.78 -28.97 23.73
C LEU A 129 3.06 -27.73 24.59
N LEU A 130 2.73 -26.55 24.09
CA LEU A 130 2.87 -25.29 24.80
C LEU A 130 1.83 -25.13 25.91
N ALA A 131 0.61 -25.62 25.73
CA ALA A 131 -0.44 -25.55 26.75
C ALA A 131 -0.26 -26.52 27.93
N GLY A 132 0.74 -27.41 27.88
CA GLY A 132 1.02 -28.40 28.92
C GLY A 132 1.31 -27.82 30.30
N SER A 133 1.17 -28.65 31.33
CA SER A 133 1.38 -28.29 32.74
C SER A 133 2.84 -28.33 33.19
N TRP A 134 3.78 -28.59 32.28
CA TRP A 134 5.22 -28.73 32.54
C TRP A 134 5.97 -27.42 32.36
N ASP A 135 7.18 -27.36 32.94
CA ASP A 135 8.11 -26.26 32.74
C ASP A 135 8.59 -26.22 31.27
N PRO A 136 8.38 -25.12 30.53
CA PRO A 136 8.85 -25.03 29.14
C PRO A 136 10.36 -25.11 28.98
N GLU A 137 11.17 -24.76 29.99
CA GLU A 137 12.62 -25.03 29.92
C GLU A 137 12.92 -26.54 29.91
N GLU A 138 12.09 -27.35 30.55
CA GLU A 138 12.18 -28.80 30.52
C GLU A 138 11.86 -29.34 29.13
N LEU A 139 10.73 -28.93 28.54
CA LEU A 139 10.36 -29.28 27.17
C LEU A 139 11.45 -28.83 26.16
N LEU A 140 11.95 -27.61 26.28
CA LEU A 140 12.97 -27.08 25.38
C LEU A 140 14.29 -27.85 25.52
N ARG A 141 14.71 -28.18 26.74
CA ARG A 141 15.94 -28.97 26.99
C ARG A 141 15.84 -30.35 26.34
N MET A 142 14.66 -30.96 26.42
CA MET A 142 14.39 -32.24 25.76
C MET A 142 14.48 -32.14 24.24
N VAL A 143 13.77 -31.18 23.65
CA VAL A 143 13.79 -30.94 22.20
C VAL A 143 15.21 -30.65 21.70
N LEU A 144 15.97 -29.82 22.42
CA LEU A 144 17.36 -29.52 22.06
C LEU A 144 18.29 -30.71 22.23
N ALA A 145 18.06 -31.59 23.21
CA ALA A 145 18.82 -32.83 23.36
C ALA A 145 18.55 -33.79 22.19
N ASP A 146 17.28 -33.90 21.78
CA ASP A 146 16.83 -34.69 20.64
C ASP A 146 17.35 -34.14 19.30
N VAL A 147 17.37 -32.81 19.13
CA VAL A 147 17.97 -32.14 17.97
C VAL A 147 19.49 -32.42 17.87
N ARG A 148 20.21 -32.42 18.99
CA ARG A 148 21.67 -32.58 19.02
C ARG A 148 22.15 -34.02 18.85
N SER A 149 21.32 -35.01 19.16
CA SER A 149 21.69 -36.44 19.07
C SER A 149 21.82 -36.95 17.63
N SER A 150 21.41 -36.15 16.63
CA SER A 150 21.32 -36.53 15.20
C SER A 150 20.26 -37.59 14.88
N ASP A 151 19.35 -37.90 15.81
CA ASP A 151 18.31 -38.94 15.69
C ASP A 151 16.94 -38.42 15.20
N LEU A 152 16.87 -37.15 14.77
CA LEU A 152 15.70 -36.58 14.07
C LEU A 152 15.60 -37.14 12.65
N ALA A 153 15.21 -38.41 12.56
CA ALA A 153 15.21 -39.20 11.32
C ALA A 153 14.10 -38.84 10.32
N SER A 154 13.01 -38.17 10.74
CA SER A 154 11.90 -37.78 9.85
C SER A 154 11.72 -36.26 9.73
N SER A 155 11.23 -35.82 8.57
CA SER A 155 10.93 -34.42 8.27
C SER A 155 9.89 -33.82 9.24
N GLY A 156 8.83 -34.55 9.56
CA GLY A 156 7.80 -34.09 10.50
C GLY A 156 8.33 -33.75 11.90
N ARG A 157 9.28 -34.55 12.43
CA ARG A 157 9.90 -34.24 13.74
C ARG A 157 10.66 -32.91 13.71
N ARG A 158 11.40 -32.66 12.64
CA ARG A 158 12.16 -31.41 12.45
C ARG A 158 11.25 -30.21 12.28
N VAL A 159 10.13 -30.38 11.57
CA VAL A 159 9.11 -29.34 11.39
C VAL A 159 8.48 -28.95 12.72
N VAL A 160 8.06 -29.92 13.54
CA VAL A 160 7.48 -29.65 14.87
C VAL A 160 8.52 -29.02 15.81
N ALA A 161 9.77 -29.51 15.78
CA ALA A 161 10.86 -28.91 16.55
C ALA A 161 11.11 -27.45 16.11
N ALA A 162 11.17 -27.18 14.81
CA ALA A 162 11.40 -25.84 14.26
C ALA A 162 10.25 -24.89 14.59
N GLU A 163 8.99 -25.31 14.43
CA GLU A 163 7.83 -24.48 14.75
C GLU A 163 7.73 -24.23 16.27
N LEU A 164 8.02 -25.23 17.11
CA LEU A 164 8.08 -25.05 18.55
C LEU A 164 9.19 -24.07 18.96
N LEU A 165 10.40 -24.22 18.39
CA LEU A 165 11.52 -23.31 18.61
C LEU A 165 11.20 -21.89 18.12
N ARG A 166 10.51 -21.75 16.99
CA ARG A 166 10.04 -20.47 16.46
C ARG A 166 9.07 -19.79 17.43
N ARG A 167 8.05 -20.50 17.92
CA ARG A 167 7.08 -19.97 18.90
C ARG A 167 7.71 -19.67 20.27
N GLN A 168 8.80 -20.34 20.59
CA GLN A 168 9.68 -20.07 21.74
C GLN A 168 10.76 -19.00 21.44
N ALA A 169 10.65 -18.29 20.31
CA ALA A 169 11.57 -17.24 19.86
C ALA A 169 13.04 -17.64 19.83
N ARG A 170 13.29 -18.82 19.28
CA ARG A 170 14.61 -19.30 18.89
C ARG A 170 14.64 -19.53 17.36
N PRO A 171 14.32 -18.51 16.54
CA PRO A 171 14.20 -18.67 15.09
C PRO A 171 15.53 -19.08 14.44
N ASP A 172 16.68 -18.67 14.99
CA ASP A 172 18.00 -19.12 14.52
C ASP A 172 18.20 -20.63 14.69
N LEU A 173 17.75 -21.17 15.83
CA LEU A 173 17.81 -22.62 16.10
C LEU A 173 16.77 -23.36 15.28
N ALA A 174 15.57 -22.78 15.09
CA ALA A 174 14.55 -23.33 14.22
C ALA A 174 15.05 -23.45 12.76
N LEU A 175 15.73 -22.42 12.26
CA LEU A 175 16.34 -22.41 10.93
C LEU A 175 17.40 -23.52 10.82
N ALA A 176 18.30 -23.62 11.79
CA ALA A 176 19.34 -24.65 11.83
C ALA A 176 18.75 -26.09 11.90
N VAL A 177 17.61 -26.29 12.55
CA VAL A 177 16.90 -27.59 12.58
C VAL A 177 16.39 -28.00 11.20
N LEU A 178 16.00 -27.02 10.37
CA LEU A 178 15.50 -27.25 9.01
C LEU A 178 16.62 -27.41 7.96
N ASP A 179 17.89 -27.25 8.34
CA ASP A 179 19.02 -27.43 7.44
C ASP A 179 19.09 -28.88 6.92
N GLY A 180 19.23 -29.00 5.59
CA GLY A 180 19.30 -30.29 4.90
C GLY A 180 17.96 -31.04 4.80
N VAL A 181 16.84 -30.43 5.21
CA VAL A 181 15.49 -30.97 5.01
C VAL A 181 14.96 -30.58 3.63
N ASP A 182 14.27 -31.52 2.98
CA ASP A 182 13.60 -31.31 1.70
C ASP A 182 12.77 -30.01 1.70
N THR A 183 13.17 -29.09 0.84
CA THR A 183 12.57 -27.75 0.69
C THR A 183 11.23 -27.77 -0.03
N GLU A 184 10.85 -28.87 -0.68
CA GLU A 184 9.59 -28.97 -1.45
C GLU A 184 8.40 -29.40 -0.58
N ALA A 185 8.66 -30.06 0.55
CA ALA A 185 7.62 -30.51 1.47
C ALA A 185 6.79 -29.35 2.03
N VAL A 186 5.45 -29.46 1.96
CA VAL A 186 4.51 -28.40 2.34
C VAL A 186 4.74 -27.89 3.78
N PRO A 187 4.83 -28.73 4.83
CA PRO A 187 5.06 -28.23 6.19
C PRO A 187 6.39 -27.50 6.35
N VAL A 188 7.43 -27.90 5.62
CA VAL A 188 8.75 -27.25 5.65
C VAL A 188 8.68 -25.86 5.02
N ARG A 189 7.99 -25.71 3.89
CA ARG A 189 7.80 -24.42 3.24
C ARG A 189 7.00 -23.45 4.10
N LEU A 190 5.93 -23.92 4.75
CA LEU A 190 5.13 -23.12 5.69
C LEU A 190 6.00 -22.56 6.83
N VAL A 191 6.77 -23.42 7.51
CA VAL A 191 7.63 -22.97 8.61
C VAL A 191 8.74 -22.02 8.11
N ARG A 192 9.33 -22.27 6.94
CA ARG A 192 10.33 -21.36 6.34
C ARG A 192 9.75 -20.00 5.99
N ILE A 193 8.54 -19.94 5.40
CA ILE A 193 7.84 -18.69 5.11
C ILE A 193 7.52 -17.92 6.41
N ARG A 194 7.01 -18.62 7.43
CA ARG A 194 6.72 -18.03 8.74
C ARG A 194 7.98 -17.51 9.42
N LEU A 195 9.08 -18.26 9.36
CA LEU A 195 10.40 -17.81 9.85
C LEU A 195 10.89 -16.57 9.09
N ALA A 196 10.75 -16.55 7.77
CA ALA A 196 11.13 -15.40 6.95
C ALA A 196 10.29 -14.15 7.27
N GLY A 197 8.99 -14.33 7.54
CA GLY A 197 8.12 -13.29 8.08
C GLY A 197 8.56 -12.79 9.46
N ASP A 198 8.90 -13.70 10.39
CA ASP A 198 9.43 -13.34 11.72
C ASP A 198 10.76 -12.56 11.62
N PHE A 199 11.56 -12.84 10.59
CA PHE A 199 12.80 -12.15 10.25
C PHE A 199 12.60 -10.83 9.48
N MET A 200 11.37 -10.45 9.15
CA MET A 200 11.04 -9.24 8.41
C MET A 200 11.77 -9.12 7.06
N ASP A 201 12.06 -10.24 6.40
CA ASP A 201 12.83 -10.28 5.15
C ASP A 201 11.96 -10.75 3.96
N PRO A 202 11.55 -9.83 3.06
CA PRO A 202 10.68 -10.18 1.94
C PRO A 202 11.40 -11.06 0.91
N MET A 203 12.73 -10.93 0.75
CA MET A 203 13.49 -11.72 -0.20
C MET A 203 13.58 -13.18 0.24
N THR A 204 13.76 -13.42 1.54
CA THR A 204 13.73 -14.78 2.09
C THR A 204 12.33 -15.39 1.99
N VAL A 205 11.26 -14.59 2.14
CA VAL A 205 9.89 -15.06 1.89
C VAL A 205 9.72 -15.50 0.42
N LEU A 206 10.20 -14.72 -0.55
CA LEU A 206 10.11 -15.06 -1.98
C LEU A 206 11.04 -16.22 -2.37
N ALA A 207 12.17 -16.40 -1.69
CA ALA A 207 13.13 -17.46 -1.98
C ALA A 207 12.61 -18.87 -1.66
N VAL A 208 11.57 -19.02 -0.83
CA VAL A 208 10.95 -20.32 -0.56
C VAL A 208 10.28 -20.83 -1.84
N PRO A 209 10.58 -22.04 -2.34
CA PRO A 209 10.06 -22.53 -3.61
C PRO A 209 8.54 -22.50 -3.73
N ALA A 210 8.02 -21.94 -4.83
CA ALA A 210 6.59 -21.89 -5.14
C ALA A 210 6.04 -23.25 -5.61
N LEU A 211 6.89 -24.07 -6.24
CA LEU A 211 6.50 -25.38 -6.75
C LEU A 211 6.97 -26.51 -5.81
N PRO A 212 6.18 -27.60 -5.66
CA PRO A 212 4.84 -27.79 -6.24
C PRO A 212 3.80 -26.85 -5.62
N PHE A 213 2.86 -26.36 -6.44
CA PHE A 213 1.84 -25.41 -5.98
C PHE A 213 1.03 -26.00 -4.82
N ASP A 214 0.89 -25.22 -3.76
CA ASP A 214 0.02 -25.52 -2.62
C ASP A 214 -0.64 -24.24 -2.14
N GLU A 215 -1.97 -24.24 -2.08
CA GLU A 215 -2.76 -23.05 -1.77
C GLU A 215 -2.53 -22.51 -0.35
N ARG A 216 -2.14 -23.36 0.61
CA ARG A 216 -1.83 -22.94 1.99
C ARG A 216 -0.46 -22.31 2.08
N VAL A 217 0.52 -22.84 1.33
CA VAL A 217 1.87 -22.27 1.23
C VAL A 217 1.79 -20.86 0.67
N GLU A 218 1.04 -20.67 -0.41
CA GLU A 218 0.90 -19.35 -1.04
C GLU A 218 0.06 -18.39 -0.18
N ALA A 219 -0.98 -18.86 0.51
CA ALA A 219 -1.71 -18.02 1.47
C ALA A 219 -0.83 -17.55 2.65
N GLU A 220 0.07 -18.41 3.14
CA GLU A 220 1.07 -18.01 4.14
C GLU A 220 2.12 -17.07 3.56
N ARG A 221 2.54 -17.24 2.31
CA ARG A 221 3.46 -16.32 1.62
C ARG A 221 2.88 -14.91 1.55
N VAL A 222 1.62 -14.80 1.13
CA VAL A 222 0.87 -13.55 1.11
C VAL A 222 0.80 -12.93 2.51
N SER A 223 0.53 -13.75 3.53
CA SER A 223 0.45 -13.30 4.93
C SER A 223 1.80 -12.79 5.44
N ALA A 224 2.89 -13.48 5.10
CA ALA A 224 4.25 -13.10 5.47
C ALA A 224 4.69 -11.82 4.75
N LEU A 225 4.40 -11.66 3.45
CA LEU A 225 4.69 -10.43 2.72
C LEU A 225 3.92 -9.22 3.30
N LEU A 226 2.64 -9.42 3.65
CA LEU A 226 1.85 -8.39 4.33
C LEU A 226 2.46 -8.01 5.68
N MET A 227 2.87 -9.00 6.48
CA MET A 227 3.53 -8.80 7.77
C MET A 227 4.85 -8.03 7.64
N VAL A 228 5.64 -8.33 6.62
CA VAL A 228 6.92 -7.67 6.33
C VAL A 228 6.73 -6.22 5.84
N GLY A 229 5.50 -5.83 5.46
CA GLY A 229 5.17 -4.46 5.03
C GLY A 229 5.12 -4.29 3.51
N GLU A 230 4.90 -5.36 2.76
CA GLU A 230 4.81 -5.39 1.29
C GLU A 230 3.39 -5.72 0.81
N PRO A 231 2.37 -4.88 1.10
CA PRO A 231 0.96 -5.21 0.81
C PRO A 231 0.68 -5.27 -0.71
N GLU A 232 1.34 -4.46 -1.53
CA GLU A 232 1.13 -4.49 -2.99
C GLU A 232 1.67 -5.79 -3.62
N LEU A 233 2.87 -6.20 -3.22
CA LEU A 233 3.46 -7.47 -3.65
C LEU A 233 2.67 -8.67 -3.10
N ALA A 234 2.23 -8.61 -1.84
CA ALA A 234 1.36 -9.61 -1.25
C ALA A 234 0.06 -9.77 -2.04
N LEU A 235 -0.53 -8.67 -2.51
CA LEU A 235 -1.74 -8.69 -3.33
C LEU A 235 -1.49 -9.33 -4.69
N GLN A 236 -0.37 -9.00 -5.33
CA GLN A 236 0.02 -9.62 -6.61
C GLN A 236 0.16 -11.14 -6.47
N VAL A 237 0.93 -11.60 -5.47
CA VAL A 237 1.11 -13.04 -5.19
C VAL A 237 -0.25 -13.72 -4.93
N ALA A 238 -1.15 -13.05 -4.20
CA ALA A 238 -2.48 -13.57 -3.94
C ALA A 238 -3.31 -13.68 -5.23
N ASP A 239 -3.29 -12.66 -6.09
CA ASP A 239 -4.02 -12.64 -7.36
C ASP A 239 -3.48 -13.71 -8.32
N GLU A 240 -2.16 -13.87 -8.44
CA GLU A 240 -1.52 -14.92 -9.25
C GLU A 240 -1.88 -16.32 -8.75
N ALA A 241 -1.77 -16.58 -7.45
CA ALA A 241 -2.13 -17.86 -6.86
C ALA A 241 -3.63 -18.19 -7.04
N LEU A 242 -4.50 -17.17 -7.04
CA LEU A 242 -5.94 -17.35 -7.31
C LEU A 242 -6.27 -17.61 -8.77
N LEU A 243 -5.37 -17.31 -9.73
CA LEU A 243 -5.54 -17.77 -11.11
C LEU A 243 -5.39 -19.29 -11.20
N GLU A 244 -4.49 -19.87 -10.40
CA GLU A 244 -4.29 -21.33 -10.33
C GLU A 244 -5.34 -22.02 -9.46
N ALA A 245 -5.72 -21.42 -8.32
CA ALA A 245 -6.71 -21.97 -7.38
C ALA A 245 -7.86 -21.00 -7.05
N PRO A 246 -8.80 -20.73 -7.98
CA PRO A 246 -9.87 -19.73 -7.79
C PRO A 246 -10.85 -20.02 -6.64
N ARG A 247 -10.90 -21.27 -6.17
CA ARG A 247 -11.81 -21.74 -5.10
C ARG A 247 -11.10 -21.97 -3.77
N SER A 248 -9.88 -21.47 -3.61
CA SER A 248 -9.12 -21.59 -2.37
C SER A 248 -9.63 -20.63 -1.29
N GLY A 249 -10.21 -21.18 -0.22
CA GLY A 249 -10.62 -20.41 0.96
C GLY A 249 -9.46 -19.62 1.59
N PRO A 250 -8.31 -20.26 1.89
CA PRO A 250 -7.15 -19.60 2.49
C PRO A 250 -6.60 -18.43 1.67
N LEU A 251 -6.50 -18.57 0.34
CA LEU A 251 -6.01 -17.50 -0.53
C LEU A 251 -6.97 -16.29 -0.56
N HIS A 252 -8.28 -16.53 -0.63
CA HIS A 252 -9.27 -15.45 -0.52
C HIS A 252 -9.21 -14.76 0.85
N ALA A 253 -8.93 -15.50 1.92
CA ALA A 253 -8.76 -14.94 3.27
C ALA A 253 -7.49 -14.09 3.37
N ALA A 254 -6.37 -14.58 2.83
CA ALA A 254 -5.11 -13.84 2.79
C ALA A 254 -5.22 -12.57 1.94
N ARG A 255 -5.78 -12.68 0.73
CA ARG A 255 -6.08 -11.54 -0.15
C ARG A 255 -6.97 -10.50 0.53
N GLY A 256 -8.05 -10.95 1.17
CA GLY A 256 -8.98 -10.07 1.86
C GLY A 256 -8.32 -9.29 3.00
N ARG A 257 -7.36 -9.90 3.72
CA ARG A 257 -6.55 -9.21 4.74
C ARG A 257 -5.60 -8.18 4.14
N VAL A 258 -4.96 -8.49 3.00
CA VAL A 258 -4.09 -7.54 2.29
C VAL A 258 -4.90 -6.32 1.85
N LEU A 259 -6.07 -6.54 1.25
CA LEU A 259 -6.98 -5.46 0.85
C LEU A 259 -7.45 -4.65 2.06
N ALA A 260 -7.78 -5.30 3.18
CA ALA A 260 -8.19 -4.59 4.38
C ALA A 260 -7.10 -3.65 4.96
N ALA A 261 -5.84 -3.82 4.54
CA ALA A 261 -4.71 -2.95 4.89
C ALA A 261 -4.48 -1.80 3.90
N LEU A 262 -5.08 -1.86 2.70
CA LEU A 262 -4.97 -0.84 1.65
C LEU A 262 -6.14 0.16 1.75
N ARG A 263 -5.86 1.45 1.51
CA ARG A 263 -6.89 2.50 1.54
C ARG A 263 -7.88 2.32 0.39
N ASN A 264 -9.16 2.68 0.62
CA ASN A 264 -10.25 2.66 -0.37
C ASN A 264 -10.42 1.29 -1.06
N THR A 265 -10.28 0.21 -0.30
CA THR A 265 -10.53 -1.15 -0.81
C THR A 265 -11.35 -1.99 0.18
N GLU A 266 -12.14 -1.33 1.04
CA GLU A 266 -12.86 -1.99 2.14
C GLU A 266 -13.96 -2.90 1.61
N TYR A 267 -14.60 -2.51 0.49
CA TYR A 267 -15.54 -3.37 -0.22
C TYR A 267 -14.87 -4.61 -0.83
N GLU A 268 -13.75 -4.46 -1.54
CA GLU A 268 -13.02 -5.58 -2.12
C GLU A 268 -12.48 -6.51 -1.05
N ALA A 269 -11.98 -5.95 0.06
CA ALA A 269 -11.57 -6.69 1.25
C ALA A 269 -12.73 -7.51 1.81
N TRP A 270 -13.88 -6.87 2.04
CA TRP A 270 -15.08 -7.54 2.53
C TRP A 270 -15.56 -8.64 1.58
N SER A 271 -15.53 -8.38 0.27
CA SER A 271 -15.94 -9.33 -0.77
C SER A 271 -15.04 -10.56 -0.80
N ALA A 272 -13.71 -10.37 -0.73
CA ALA A 272 -12.74 -11.46 -0.67
C ALA A 272 -12.88 -12.28 0.63
N LEU A 273 -13.01 -11.63 1.78
CA LEU A 273 -13.24 -12.31 3.06
C LEU A 273 -14.58 -13.05 3.09
N ARG A 274 -15.64 -12.48 2.49
CA ARG A 274 -16.93 -13.17 2.34
C ARG A 274 -16.78 -14.40 1.47
N LYS A 275 -16.01 -14.31 0.40
CA LYS A 275 -15.74 -15.45 -0.48
C LYS A 275 -15.02 -16.57 0.27
N ALA A 276 -14.02 -16.24 1.07
CA ALA A 276 -13.34 -17.20 1.95
C ALA A 276 -14.33 -17.86 2.94
N TRP A 277 -15.21 -17.07 3.56
CA TRP A 277 -16.29 -17.61 4.40
C TRP A 277 -17.22 -18.56 3.63
N ASP A 278 -17.65 -18.20 2.42
CA ASP A 278 -18.50 -19.08 1.61
C ASP A 278 -17.79 -20.38 1.20
N LEU A 279 -16.46 -20.38 1.15
CA LEU A 279 -15.62 -21.54 0.87
C LEU A 279 -15.30 -22.39 2.11
N GLY A 280 -15.76 -21.99 3.30
CA GLY A 280 -15.66 -22.77 4.53
C GLY A 280 -14.68 -22.23 5.57
N GLU A 281 -13.99 -21.12 5.31
CA GLU A 281 -13.08 -20.51 6.29
C GLU A 281 -13.84 -19.91 7.48
N ARG A 282 -13.49 -20.32 8.70
CA ARG A 282 -14.14 -19.89 9.95
C ARG A 282 -13.16 -19.37 11.00
N GLY A 283 -11.93 -19.03 10.58
CA GLY A 283 -10.90 -18.51 11.49
C GLY A 283 -11.36 -17.24 12.20
N SER A 284 -10.99 -17.10 13.48
CA SER A 284 -11.37 -15.97 14.33
C SER A 284 -11.00 -14.60 13.72
N VAL A 285 -9.81 -14.50 13.13
CA VAL A 285 -9.32 -13.30 12.43
C VAL A 285 -10.25 -12.90 11.29
N LEU A 286 -10.66 -13.86 10.46
CA LEU A 286 -11.59 -13.63 9.35
C LEU A 286 -12.95 -13.17 9.86
N CYS A 287 -13.47 -13.78 10.93
CA CYS A 287 -14.75 -13.40 11.54
C CYS A 287 -14.72 -11.94 12.04
N LEU A 288 -13.65 -11.55 12.74
CA LEU A 288 -13.46 -10.22 13.29
C LEU A 288 -13.32 -9.16 12.18
N GLU A 289 -12.52 -9.44 11.15
CA GLU A 289 -12.36 -8.53 10.01
C GLU A 289 -13.65 -8.36 9.21
N LEU A 290 -14.39 -9.44 8.96
CA LEU A 290 -15.71 -9.36 8.32
C LEU A 290 -16.66 -8.48 9.12
N ALA A 291 -16.68 -8.61 10.45
CA ALA A 291 -17.53 -7.81 11.31
C ALA A 291 -17.14 -6.33 11.29
N ARG A 292 -15.83 -6.03 11.38
CA ARG A 292 -15.27 -4.68 11.31
C ARG A 292 -15.59 -4.02 9.97
N LEU A 293 -15.29 -4.67 8.85
CA LEU A 293 -15.54 -4.15 7.51
C LEU A 293 -17.04 -3.96 7.25
N SER A 294 -17.90 -4.87 7.74
CA SER A 294 -19.37 -4.71 7.63
C SER A 294 -19.91 -3.47 8.35
N ALA A 295 -19.13 -2.85 9.24
CA ALA A 295 -19.50 -1.63 9.93
C ALA A 295 -19.00 -0.35 9.24
N THR A 296 -18.16 -0.45 8.21
CA THR A 296 -17.62 0.69 7.44
C THR A 296 -18.69 1.31 6.53
N ASP A 297 -18.53 2.59 6.22
CA ASP A 297 -19.49 3.31 5.37
C ASP A 297 -19.41 2.85 3.92
N GLU A 298 -18.21 2.57 3.38
CA GLU A 298 -18.01 2.05 2.02
C GLU A 298 -18.77 0.73 1.81
N VAL A 299 -18.60 -0.24 2.70
CA VAL A 299 -19.31 -1.53 2.61
C VAL A 299 -20.82 -1.36 2.78
N ARG A 300 -21.27 -0.44 3.64
CA ARG A 300 -22.71 -0.16 3.84
C ARG A 300 -23.37 0.54 2.65
N MET A 301 -22.60 1.28 1.86
CA MET A 301 -23.08 1.90 0.62
C MET A 301 -23.19 0.88 -0.52
N GLU A 302 -22.23 -0.04 -0.62
CA GLU A 302 -22.15 -1.02 -1.71
C GLU A 302 -22.94 -2.32 -1.46
N VAL A 303 -23.19 -2.67 -0.19
CA VAL A 303 -23.86 -3.92 0.20
C VAL A 303 -25.23 -3.65 0.82
N ASP A 304 -26.26 -4.28 0.25
CA ASP A 304 -27.63 -4.22 0.78
C ASP A 304 -27.70 -4.60 2.27
N GLN A 305 -28.47 -3.82 3.03
CA GLN A 305 -28.62 -3.97 4.48
C GLN A 305 -29.09 -5.39 4.87
N GLY A 306 -29.98 -6.01 4.09
CA GLY A 306 -30.45 -7.37 4.34
C GLY A 306 -29.36 -8.43 4.21
N ARG A 307 -28.36 -8.20 3.35
CA ARG A 307 -27.18 -9.07 3.21
C ARG A 307 -26.21 -8.88 4.38
N LEU A 308 -25.99 -7.65 4.83
CA LEU A 308 -25.19 -7.37 6.04
C LEU A 308 -25.83 -7.95 7.30
N GLU A 309 -27.15 -7.84 7.44
CA GLU A 309 -27.89 -8.43 8.56
C GLU A 309 -27.87 -9.97 8.53
N ARG A 310 -27.88 -10.58 7.34
CA ARG A 310 -27.70 -12.02 7.19
C ARG A 310 -26.30 -12.45 7.62
N MET A 311 -25.27 -11.75 7.13
CA MET A 311 -23.88 -12.01 7.53
C MET A 311 -23.73 -11.90 9.05
N ARG A 312 -24.23 -10.82 9.65
CA ARG A 312 -24.19 -10.63 11.10
C ARG A 312 -24.85 -11.80 11.84
N ARG A 313 -26.00 -12.30 11.38
CA ARG A 313 -26.64 -13.49 11.97
C ARG A 313 -25.82 -14.76 11.82
N GLU A 314 -25.16 -14.94 10.67
CA GLU A 314 -24.26 -16.08 10.42
C GLU A 314 -23.05 -16.04 11.36
N LEU A 315 -22.43 -14.87 11.56
CA LEU A 315 -21.31 -14.68 12.49
C LEU A 315 -21.75 -14.91 13.95
N LEU A 316 -22.90 -14.35 14.37
CA LEU A 316 -23.43 -14.50 15.73
C LEU A 316 -23.92 -15.93 16.04
N ALA A 317 -24.03 -16.81 15.04
CA ALA A 317 -24.32 -18.22 15.26
C ALA A 317 -23.16 -18.92 15.98
N ASP A 318 -21.93 -18.47 15.77
CA ASP A 318 -20.75 -18.93 16.50
C ASP A 318 -20.76 -18.36 17.94
N ASP A 319 -20.67 -19.24 18.95
CA ASP A 319 -20.75 -18.85 20.36
C ASP A 319 -19.55 -17.98 20.79
N ALA A 320 -18.36 -18.29 20.28
CA ALA A 320 -17.15 -17.56 20.59
C ALA A 320 -17.19 -16.16 19.99
N PHE A 321 -17.55 -16.03 18.71
CA PHE A 321 -17.74 -14.72 18.08
C PHE A 321 -18.84 -13.92 18.78
N ARG A 322 -19.96 -14.55 19.16
CA ARG A 322 -21.05 -13.86 19.87
C ARG A 322 -20.59 -13.25 21.19
N ARG A 323 -19.88 -14.02 22.02
CA ARG A 323 -19.32 -13.54 23.30
C ARG A 323 -18.37 -12.36 23.08
N ILE A 324 -17.54 -12.42 22.05
CA ILE A 324 -16.64 -11.34 21.67
C ILE A 324 -17.43 -10.10 21.22
N SER A 325 -18.44 -10.28 20.36
CA SER A 325 -19.30 -9.20 19.88
C SER A 325 -20.15 -8.56 20.99
N ASP A 326 -20.56 -9.32 22.01
CA ASP A 326 -21.30 -8.81 23.16
C ASP A 326 -20.43 -7.88 24.02
N VAL A 327 -19.12 -8.19 24.12
CA VAL A 327 -18.14 -7.33 24.79
C VAL A 327 -17.85 -6.06 23.98
N ASP A 328 -17.75 -6.16 22.66
CA ASP A 328 -17.39 -5.04 21.78
C ASP A 328 -18.59 -4.12 21.43
N SER A 329 -19.78 -4.38 21.98
CA SER A 329 -21.01 -3.66 21.62
C SER A 329 -21.02 -2.20 22.11
N PRO A 330 -21.22 -1.21 21.21
CA PRO A 330 -21.20 0.20 21.58
C PRO A 330 -22.42 0.57 22.44
N GLY A 331 -22.20 0.98 23.69
CA GLY A 331 -23.22 1.53 24.58
C GLY A 331 -23.42 0.80 25.91
N GLY A 332 -22.75 -0.33 26.15
CA GLY A 332 -22.69 -0.94 27.48
C GLY A 332 -21.36 -0.59 28.15
N SER A 333 -21.38 0.09 29.30
CA SER A 333 -20.25 0.00 30.22
C SER A 333 -20.26 -1.43 30.77
N VAL A 334 -19.73 -2.38 30.02
CA VAL A 334 -19.60 -3.75 30.50
C VAL A 334 -18.57 -3.68 31.62
N ASP A 335 -19.04 -3.85 32.87
CA ASP A 335 -18.17 -3.92 34.03
C ASP A 335 -17.11 -5.01 33.79
N ALA A 336 -15.88 -4.80 34.27
CA ALA A 336 -14.75 -5.69 33.99
C ALA A 336 -15.06 -7.16 34.34
N LEU A 337 -15.86 -7.37 35.40
CA LEU A 337 -16.32 -8.69 35.81
C LEU A 337 -17.28 -9.36 34.81
N ALA A 338 -18.09 -8.57 34.10
CA ALA A 338 -18.97 -9.06 33.06
C ALA A 338 -18.18 -9.44 31.79
N VAL A 339 -17.14 -8.67 31.43
CA VAL A 339 -16.21 -9.06 30.36
C VAL A 339 -15.52 -10.37 30.70
N GLU A 340 -14.91 -10.47 31.89
CA GLU A 340 -14.26 -11.69 32.38
C GLU A 340 -15.18 -12.91 32.24
N ARG A 341 -16.43 -12.82 32.72
CA ARG A 341 -17.39 -13.93 32.65
C ARG A 341 -17.72 -14.38 31.23
N LEU A 342 -17.71 -13.47 30.26
CA LEU A 342 -18.08 -13.78 28.88
C LEU A 342 -16.92 -14.42 28.12
N VAL A 343 -15.69 -13.92 28.28
CA VAL A 343 -14.55 -14.30 27.45
C VAL A 343 -13.54 -15.23 28.13
N GLU A 344 -13.53 -15.36 29.46
CA GLU A 344 -12.64 -16.32 30.15
C GLU A 344 -12.77 -17.76 29.62
N PRO A 345 -13.97 -18.29 29.30
CA PRO A 345 -14.09 -19.62 28.70
C PRO A 345 -13.41 -19.76 27.33
N LEU A 346 -13.25 -18.65 26.60
CA LEU A 346 -12.59 -18.65 25.29
C LEU A 346 -11.07 -18.73 25.41
N LEU A 347 -10.51 -18.59 26.61
CA LEU A 347 -9.08 -18.83 26.82
C LEU A 347 -8.73 -20.32 26.67
N ASP A 348 -9.69 -21.22 26.75
CA ASP A 348 -9.44 -22.65 26.49
C ASP A 348 -9.50 -22.98 24.97
N GLU A 349 -9.94 -22.04 24.13
CA GLU A 349 -10.04 -22.19 22.67
C GLU A 349 -8.84 -21.53 21.96
N PRO A 350 -7.92 -22.30 21.34
CA PRO A 350 -6.68 -21.75 20.76
C PRO A 350 -6.91 -20.65 19.72
N SER A 351 -7.95 -20.79 18.88
CA SER A 351 -8.27 -19.82 17.83
C SER A 351 -8.78 -18.48 18.36
N TRP A 352 -9.38 -18.45 19.56
CA TRP A 352 -10.00 -17.26 20.16
C TRP A 352 -9.22 -16.71 21.36
N ARG A 353 -8.25 -17.47 21.89
CA ARG A 353 -7.46 -17.13 23.08
C ARG A 353 -6.85 -15.73 23.04
N SER A 354 -6.18 -15.36 21.94
CA SER A 354 -5.57 -14.03 21.79
C SER A 354 -6.63 -12.92 21.80
N ALA A 355 -7.74 -13.12 21.08
CA ALA A 355 -8.83 -12.15 21.02
C ALA A 355 -9.53 -11.97 22.37
N ALA A 356 -9.71 -13.04 23.13
CA ALA A 356 -10.29 -13.02 24.47
C ALA A 356 -9.36 -12.32 25.48
N MET A 357 -8.06 -12.62 25.44
CA MET A 357 -7.09 -12.02 26.37
C MET A 357 -6.96 -10.51 26.18
N ALA A 358 -6.91 -10.03 24.93
CA ALA A 358 -6.86 -8.59 24.62
C ALA A 358 -8.04 -7.83 25.26
N ARG A 359 -9.25 -8.40 25.22
CA ARG A 359 -10.45 -7.81 25.82
C ARG A 359 -10.45 -7.87 27.35
N MET A 360 -9.90 -8.93 27.95
CA MET A 360 -9.74 -9.02 29.41
C MET A 360 -8.78 -7.96 29.95
N LEU A 361 -7.64 -7.76 29.29
CA LEU A 361 -6.68 -6.72 29.64
C LEU A 361 -7.32 -5.33 29.55
N SER A 362 -7.96 -5.03 28.42
CA SER A 362 -8.69 -3.77 28.19
C SER A 362 -9.76 -3.52 29.28
N ALA A 363 -10.52 -4.55 29.66
CA ALA A 363 -11.55 -4.45 30.69
C ALA A 363 -10.96 -4.23 32.10
N TRP A 364 -9.88 -4.91 32.49
CA TRP A 364 -9.21 -4.68 33.77
C TRP A 364 -8.66 -3.26 33.89
N ARG A 365 -8.14 -2.72 32.79
CA ARG A 365 -7.69 -1.33 32.73
C ARG A 365 -8.84 -0.34 32.88
N ALA A 366 -9.88 -0.46 32.06
CA ALA A 366 -11.04 0.43 32.10
C ALA A 366 -11.74 0.40 33.47
N GLY A 367 -11.71 -0.74 34.16
CA GLY A 367 -12.25 -0.90 35.52
C GLY A 367 -11.28 -0.53 36.65
N GLY A 368 -10.03 -0.14 36.38
CA GLY A 368 -9.03 0.14 37.41
C GLY A 368 -8.62 -1.07 38.26
N ARG A 369 -8.78 -2.29 37.73
CA ARG A 369 -8.58 -3.58 38.41
C ARG A 369 -7.30 -4.31 37.98
N LEU A 370 -6.28 -3.58 37.51
CA LEU A 370 -5.01 -4.15 37.03
C LEU A 370 -4.34 -5.08 38.07
N ALA A 371 -4.40 -4.74 39.36
CA ALA A 371 -3.84 -5.58 40.42
C ALA A 371 -4.56 -6.94 40.57
N ASP A 372 -5.90 -6.97 40.40
CA ASP A 372 -6.69 -8.19 40.43
C ASP A 372 -6.41 -9.04 39.18
N GLY A 373 -6.36 -8.40 38.01
CA GLY A 373 -5.98 -9.03 36.75
C GLY A 373 -4.61 -9.70 36.82
N ARG A 374 -3.63 -9.03 37.46
CA ARG A 374 -2.27 -9.56 37.68
C ARG A 374 -2.27 -10.80 38.57
N ALA A 375 -2.98 -10.74 39.69
CA ALA A 375 -3.08 -11.89 40.59
C ALA A 375 -3.72 -13.11 39.89
N ARG A 376 -4.71 -12.85 39.03
CA ARG A 376 -5.41 -13.87 38.26
C ARG A 376 -4.54 -14.45 37.14
N LEU A 377 -3.90 -13.62 36.33
CA LEU A 377 -2.96 -14.06 35.30
C LEU A 377 -1.81 -14.90 35.89
N ARG A 378 -1.24 -14.51 37.04
CA ARG A 378 -0.25 -15.34 37.76
C ARG A 378 -0.81 -16.71 38.14
N SER A 379 -2.07 -16.79 38.51
CA SER A 379 -2.74 -18.06 38.78
C SER A 379 -2.91 -18.92 37.53
N MET A 380 -3.21 -18.28 36.39
CA MET A 380 -3.36 -18.96 35.10
C MET A 380 -2.02 -19.45 34.56
N VAL A 381 -0.99 -18.60 34.55
CA VAL A 381 0.38 -18.99 34.18
C VAL A 381 0.91 -20.11 35.09
N ARG A 382 0.60 -20.13 36.39
CA ARG A 382 1.00 -21.26 37.24
C ARG A 382 0.34 -22.59 36.87
N ARG A 383 -0.86 -22.57 36.28
CA ARG A 383 -1.57 -23.79 35.83
C ARG A 383 -1.14 -24.22 34.42
N SER A 384 -0.73 -23.27 33.60
CA SER A 384 -0.29 -23.47 32.22
C SER A 384 0.99 -22.66 31.97
N PRO A 385 2.11 -23.05 32.60
CA PRO A 385 3.35 -22.28 32.54
C PRO A 385 3.92 -22.16 31.13
N GLY A 386 3.66 -23.14 30.25
CA GLY A 386 4.07 -23.09 28.85
C GLY A 386 3.26 -22.16 27.94
N ASP A 387 2.13 -21.58 28.39
CA ASP A 387 1.24 -20.84 27.49
C ASP A 387 1.82 -19.46 27.13
N PRO A 388 2.14 -19.22 25.83
CA PRO A 388 2.79 -17.99 25.42
C PRO A 388 1.85 -16.77 25.50
N VAL A 389 0.54 -16.93 25.26
CA VAL A 389 -0.43 -15.83 25.33
C VAL A 389 -0.60 -15.35 26.78
N LEU A 390 -0.69 -16.28 27.73
CA LEU A 390 -0.83 -15.96 29.16
C LEU A 390 0.44 -15.34 29.73
N SER A 391 1.61 -15.86 29.35
CA SER A 391 2.90 -15.31 29.75
C SER A 391 3.10 -13.89 29.21
N ASP A 392 2.76 -13.65 27.94
CA ASP A 392 2.83 -12.33 27.32
C ASP A 392 1.88 -11.33 27.97
N ALA A 393 0.65 -11.73 28.25
CA ALA A 393 -0.34 -10.89 28.92
C ALA A 393 0.09 -10.53 30.35
N LEU A 394 0.66 -11.48 31.09
CA LEU A 394 1.17 -11.23 32.44
C LEU A 394 2.36 -10.28 32.41
N HIS A 395 3.26 -10.44 31.44
CA HIS A 395 4.39 -9.52 31.25
C HIS A 395 3.91 -8.11 30.93
N ALA A 396 2.99 -7.97 29.95
CA ALA A 396 2.42 -6.68 29.56
C ALA A 396 1.77 -5.96 30.76
N LEU A 397 1.00 -6.70 31.56
CA LEU A 397 0.32 -6.16 32.73
C LEU A 397 1.28 -5.80 33.88
N ASP A 398 2.30 -6.60 34.14
CA ASP A 398 3.33 -6.32 35.16
C ASP A 398 4.06 -5.01 34.84
N ARG A 399 4.33 -4.74 33.56
CA ARG A 399 5.02 -3.53 33.09
C ARG A 399 4.11 -2.29 33.03
N ALA A 400 2.86 -2.44 32.61
CA ALA A 400 1.88 -1.35 32.59
C ALA A 400 1.67 -0.72 33.99
N MET A 401 1.83 -1.52 35.05
CA MET A 401 1.75 -1.03 36.42
C MET A 401 3.03 -0.33 36.95
N ASP A 402 4.15 -0.39 36.24
CA ASP A 402 5.47 0.14 36.67
C ASP A 402 5.88 1.48 35.97
N GLY A 403 5.07 2.02 35.05
CA GLY A 403 5.16 3.41 34.52
C GLY A 403 5.66 3.59 33.07
N PRO A 404 5.58 4.80 32.47
CA PRO A 404 5.74 5.02 31.01
C PRO A 404 7.16 5.22 30.47
N ARG A 405 8.21 5.28 31.31
CA ARG A 405 9.62 5.41 30.85
C ARG A 405 10.33 4.08 30.61
N SER A 406 9.80 2.98 31.14
CA SER A 406 10.34 1.62 31.02
C SER A 406 9.97 0.93 29.71
N VAL A 407 8.83 1.26 29.10
CA VAL A 407 8.23 0.45 28.02
C VAL A 407 9.12 0.31 26.76
N ALA A 408 9.86 1.35 26.34
CA ALA A 408 10.66 1.30 25.11
C ALA A 408 12.10 0.78 25.31
N ILE A 409 12.65 0.91 26.53
CA ILE A 409 14.00 0.44 26.88
C ILE A 409 13.95 -1.01 27.37
N ASP A 410 12.89 -1.39 28.08
CA ASP A 410 12.79 -2.70 28.73
C ASP A 410 12.26 -3.81 27.80
N LEU A 411 11.71 -3.47 26.63
CA LEU A 411 11.45 -4.45 25.55
C LEU A 411 12.76 -5.09 25.03
N ARG A 412 13.92 -4.45 25.31
CA ARG A 412 15.26 -4.86 24.88
C ARG A 412 15.95 -5.88 25.80
N GLU A 413 15.53 -6.03 27.06
CA GLU A 413 16.24 -6.91 28.02
C GLU A 413 15.67 -8.34 28.03
N PRO A 414 16.46 -9.39 27.72
CA PRO A 414 16.03 -10.77 27.88
C PRO A 414 15.76 -11.08 29.36
N VAL A 415 14.54 -11.47 29.69
CA VAL A 415 14.17 -11.83 31.06
C VAL A 415 14.53 -13.29 31.33
N PRO A 416 15.21 -13.61 32.46
CA PRO A 416 15.43 -14.99 32.87
C PRO A 416 14.08 -15.71 33.07
N GLY A 417 13.83 -16.80 32.31
CA GLY A 417 12.60 -17.58 32.37
C GLY A 417 11.48 -17.15 31.41
N GLU A 418 11.77 -16.37 30.36
CA GLU A 418 10.81 -16.04 29.30
C GLU A 418 10.48 -17.24 28.38
N ILE A 419 9.19 -17.41 28.07
CA ILE A 419 8.62 -18.61 27.43
C ILE A 419 8.00 -18.29 26.06
N SER A 420 7.46 -17.08 25.90
CA SER A 420 7.06 -16.54 24.60
C SER A 420 8.15 -15.58 24.15
N GLY A 421 8.48 -15.56 22.86
CA GLY A 421 9.07 -14.36 22.27
C GLY A 421 8.29 -13.82 21.09
N HIS A 422 6.96 -13.99 21.11
CA HIS A 422 6.06 -13.24 20.23
C HIS A 422 5.95 -11.79 20.69
N ARG A 423 6.98 -11.01 20.38
CA ARG A 423 7.08 -9.57 20.72
C ARG A 423 5.92 -8.74 20.17
N GLU A 424 5.33 -9.06 19.01
CA GLU A 424 4.08 -8.43 18.53
C GLU A 424 2.90 -8.65 19.47
N ARG A 425 2.75 -9.86 20.02
CA ARG A 425 1.63 -10.17 20.91
C ARG A 425 1.79 -9.41 22.23
N ARG A 426 3.00 -9.36 22.79
CA ARG A 426 3.31 -8.49 23.93
C ARG A 426 3.05 -7.04 23.60
N LEU A 427 3.43 -6.61 22.41
CA LEU A 427 3.26 -5.24 21.98
C LEU A 427 1.79 -4.87 21.83
N GLU A 428 0.97 -5.67 21.13
CA GLU A 428 -0.47 -5.48 21.03
C GLU A 428 -1.11 -5.39 22.42
N MET A 429 -0.69 -6.25 23.36
CA MET A 429 -1.15 -6.26 24.75
C MET A 429 -0.64 -5.07 25.60
N VAL A 430 0.51 -4.47 25.26
CA VAL A 430 1.06 -3.27 25.91
C VAL A 430 0.47 -1.99 25.29
N LEU A 431 0.23 -1.95 23.99
CA LEU A 431 -0.34 -0.80 23.29
C LEU A 431 -1.83 -0.61 23.60
N SER A 432 -2.56 -1.70 23.85
CA SER A 432 -3.90 -1.64 24.42
C SER A 432 -3.94 -0.94 25.80
N GLU A 433 -2.78 -0.70 26.42
CA GLU A 433 -2.60 -0.02 27.71
C GLU A 433 -2.16 1.47 27.60
N ILE A 434 -2.09 2.07 26.39
CA ILE A 434 -1.60 3.45 26.17
C ILE A 434 -2.70 4.34 25.53
N PRO A 435 -2.77 5.68 25.76
CA PRO A 435 -3.72 6.58 25.07
C PRO A 435 -3.42 6.77 23.57
N GLU A 436 -4.46 6.97 22.75
CA GLU A 436 -4.44 6.97 21.26
C GLU A 436 -3.36 7.85 20.63
N SER A 437 -3.07 9.04 21.17
CA SER A 437 -2.07 9.95 20.61
C SER A 437 -0.61 9.51 20.80
N ARG A 438 -0.36 8.51 21.64
CA ARG A 438 0.96 7.92 21.91
C ARG A 438 1.07 6.48 21.36
N LEU A 439 -0.05 5.93 20.91
CA LEU A 439 -0.20 4.62 20.28
C LEU A 439 0.46 4.58 18.90
N GLU A 440 0.26 5.58 18.05
CA GLU A 440 0.87 5.60 16.70
C GLU A 440 2.40 5.60 16.72
N TRP A 441 3.02 6.42 17.59
CA TRP A 441 4.47 6.50 17.67
C TRP A 441 5.08 5.23 18.30
N LEU A 442 4.42 4.63 19.31
CA LEU A 442 4.88 3.39 19.93
C LEU A 442 4.59 2.14 19.11
N GLU A 443 3.52 2.10 18.32
CA GLU A 443 3.25 1.07 17.31
C GLU A 443 4.38 0.98 16.28
N VAL A 444 4.80 2.15 15.79
CA VAL A 444 5.91 2.30 14.82
C VAL A 444 7.24 1.87 15.43
N THR A 445 7.48 2.21 16.70
CA THR A 445 8.73 1.94 17.44
C THR A 445 8.84 0.48 17.85
N ALA A 446 7.72 -0.15 18.22
CA ALA A 446 7.76 -1.46 18.84
C ALA A 446 7.51 -2.65 17.90
N ARG A 447 6.93 -2.43 16.70
CA ARG A 447 6.97 -3.45 15.64
C ARG A 447 8.39 -3.66 15.09
N GLY A 448 9.24 -2.63 15.18
CA GLY A 448 10.55 -2.62 14.53
C GLY A 448 11.72 -3.15 15.36
N ILE A 449 11.96 -2.63 16.57
CA ILE A 449 13.35 -2.49 17.04
C ILE A 449 14.09 -3.80 17.40
N ASP A 450 13.43 -4.82 17.93
CA ASP A 450 14.14 -6.02 18.41
C ASP A 450 14.00 -7.25 17.50
N ARG A 451 13.16 -7.21 16.46
CA ARG A 451 12.93 -8.34 15.54
C ARG A 451 13.83 -8.35 14.30
N MET A 452 14.72 -7.38 14.17
CA MET A 452 15.52 -7.21 12.97
C MET A 452 16.75 -8.13 13.03
N PRO A 453 16.77 -9.30 12.34
CA PRO A 453 18.04 -9.90 11.99
C PRO A 453 18.83 -8.93 11.09
N PRO A 454 20.16 -9.11 10.97
CA PRO A 454 20.94 -8.36 9.99
C PRO A 454 20.32 -8.54 8.62
N GLY A 455 19.94 -7.43 7.99
CA GLY A 455 19.25 -7.47 6.71
C GLY A 455 18.57 -6.13 6.38
N PRO A 456 18.24 -5.91 5.09
CA PRO A 456 17.97 -4.57 4.62
C PRO A 456 16.69 -3.91 5.17
N ALA A 457 15.65 -4.67 5.50
CA ALA A 457 14.43 -4.11 6.11
C ALA A 457 14.66 -3.60 7.52
N GLY A 458 15.45 -4.34 8.29
CA GLY A 458 15.81 -3.97 9.64
C GLY A 458 16.77 -2.78 9.67
N ASP A 459 17.79 -2.82 8.82
CA ASP A 459 18.75 -1.73 8.65
C ASP A 459 18.06 -0.41 8.30
N LEU A 460 17.15 -0.45 7.33
CA LEU A 460 16.38 0.72 6.90
C LEU A 460 15.52 1.31 8.02
N ARG A 461 14.75 0.46 8.70
CA ARG A 461 13.85 0.88 9.77
C ARG A 461 14.61 1.35 11.01
N ARG A 462 15.80 0.79 11.29
CA ARG A 462 16.73 1.29 12.32
C ARG A 462 17.20 2.70 11.99
N MET A 463 17.56 2.98 10.73
CA MET A 463 17.96 4.33 10.30
C MET A 463 16.81 5.35 10.46
N GLU A 464 15.58 5.02 10.05
CA GLU A 464 14.39 5.88 10.25
C GLU A 464 14.19 6.27 11.74
N LEU A 465 14.38 5.29 12.64
CA LEU A 465 14.21 5.50 14.08
C LEU A 465 15.32 6.34 14.71
N ILE A 466 16.58 6.16 14.28
CA ILE A 466 17.70 6.99 14.77
C ILE A 466 17.46 8.45 14.38
N LEU A 467 17.04 8.70 13.13
CA LEU A 467 16.74 10.04 12.61
C LEU A 467 15.49 10.68 13.23
N GLY A 468 14.48 9.87 13.59
CA GLY A 468 13.24 10.34 14.20
C GLY A 468 13.30 10.55 15.73
N SER A 469 14.44 10.31 16.37
CA SER A 469 14.60 10.47 17.82
C SER A 469 14.80 11.93 18.23
N GLU A 470 14.23 12.37 19.37
CA GLU A 470 14.40 13.74 19.90
C GLU A 470 15.84 14.04 20.40
N GLY A 471 16.77 13.09 20.27
CA GLY A 471 18.17 13.20 20.69
C GLY A 471 19.14 13.52 19.54
N PRO A 472 20.43 13.74 19.84
CA PRO A 472 21.44 13.87 18.80
C PRO A 472 21.58 12.55 18.01
N VAL A 473 21.47 12.66 16.68
CA VAL A 473 21.62 11.55 15.73
C VAL A 473 23.02 10.92 15.88
N ASP A 474 23.09 9.59 16.06
CA ASP A 474 24.36 8.85 16.05
C ASP A 474 24.79 8.56 14.60
N SER A 475 25.57 9.49 14.03
CA SER A 475 26.01 9.42 12.63
C SER A 475 26.92 8.23 12.33
N GLU A 476 27.67 7.72 13.32
CA GLU A 476 28.62 6.61 13.13
C GLU A 476 27.89 5.27 13.00
N GLU A 477 26.78 5.10 13.74
CA GLU A 477 25.90 3.93 13.62
C GLU A 477 25.18 3.91 12.26
N ILE A 478 24.62 5.05 11.82
CA ILE A 478 23.94 5.13 10.52
C ILE A 478 24.91 4.85 9.37
N GLU A 479 26.11 5.45 9.36
CA GLU A 479 27.13 5.18 8.34
C GLU A 479 27.55 3.70 8.30
N GLY A 480 27.62 3.05 9.46
CA GLY A 480 27.92 1.62 9.57
C GLY A 480 26.89 0.75 8.86
N ILE A 481 25.61 1.07 9.05
CA ILE A 481 24.48 0.36 8.43
C ILE A 481 24.49 0.57 6.91
N ILE A 482 24.69 1.81 6.47
CA ILE A 482 24.75 2.19 5.05
C ILE A 482 25.82 1.41 4.28
N ARG A 483 27.03 1.28 4.85
CA ARG A 483 28.14 0.58 4.17
C ARG A 483 27.86 -0.91 3.95
N GLY A 484 26.95 -1.51 4.72
CA GLY A 484 26.53 -2.90 4.58
C GLY A 484 25.29 -3.10 3.70
N PHE A 485 24.65 -2.01 3.25
CA PHE A 485 23.36 -2.05 2.60
C PHE A 485 23.48 -2.33 1.10
N ASP A 486 22.82 -3.39 0.62
CA ASP A 486 22.81 -3.80 -0.80
C ASP A 486 21.43 -3.47 -1.44
N PRO A 487 21.33 -2.46 -2.31
CA PRO A 487 20.09 -2.06 -2.97
C PRO A 487 19.46 -3.17 -3.84
N ALA A 488 20.22 -4.20 -4.20
CA ALA A 488 19.73 -5.36 -4.94
C ALA A 488 18.81 -6.28 -4.13
N ARG A 489 18.90 -6.21 -2.80
CA ARG A 489 18.22 -7.14 -1.89
C ARG A 489 16.94 -6.56 -1.30
N ILE A 490 16.48 -5.43 -1.81
CA ILE A 490 15.33 -4.70 -1.28
C ILE A 490 14.23 -4.48 -2.30
N SER A 491 12.99 -4.43 -1.80
CA SER A 491 11.82 -4.12 -2.61
C SER A 491 11.86 -2.66 -3.12
N PRO A 492 11.07 -2.31 -4.15
CA PRO A 492 10.87 -0.93 -4.58
C PRO A 492 10.45 0.01 -3.43
N ARG A 493 9.53 -0.46 -2.57
CA ARG A 493 9.02 0.30 -1.42
C ARG A 493 10.13 0.60 -0.41
N MET A 494 10.99 -0.38 -0.14
CA MET A 494 12.15 -0.24 0.73
C MET A 494 13.24 0.64 0.11
N ARG A 495 13.43 0.61 -1.22
CA ARG A 495 14.35 1.53 -1.93
C ARG A 495 13.92 2.98 -1.75
N ARG A 496 12.62 3.27 -1.90
CA ARG A 496 12.08 4.61 -1.64
C ARG A 496 12.37 5.06 -0.23
N ALA A 497 12.01 4.26 0.76
CA ALA A 497 12.25 4.59 2.16
C ALA A 497 13.75 4.76 2.46
N PHE A 498 14.62 3.93 1.86
CA PHE A 498 16.09 4.06 1.99
C PHE A 498 16.61 5.39 1.48
N VAL A 499 16.16 5.80 0.31
CA VAL A 499 16.60 7.07 -0.27
C VAL A 499 16.04 8.27 0.51
N THR A 500 14.80 8.19 1.02
CA THR A 500 14.24 9.21 1.92
C THR A 500 15.03 9.33 3.22
N VAL A 501 15.44 8.21 3.81
CA VAL A 501 16.29 8.16 5.00
C VAL A 501 17.67 8.75 4.70
N ALA A 502 18.26 8.40 3.55
CA ALA A 502 19.55 8.94 3.12
C ALA A 502 19.48 10.46 2.93
N ALA A 503 18.37 10.99 2.40
CA ALA A 503 18.14 12.42 2.22
C ALA A 503 18.01 13.20 3.54
N ALA A 504 17.59 12.53 4.62
CA ALA A 504 17.47 13.13 5.95
C ALA A 504 18.80 13.20 6.71
N LEU A 505 19.90 12.70 6.13
CA LEU A 505 21.22 12.80 6.73
C LEU A 505 21.79 14.22 6.60
N PRO A 506 22.33 14.80 7.69
CA PRO A 506 22.73 16.21 7.73
C PRO A 506 24.04 16.55 6.97
N ASP A 507 24.67 15.61 6.28
CA ASP A 507 26.00 15.72 5.65
C ASP A 507 26.05 15.17 4.20
N GLY A 508 27.25 15.21 3.58
CA GLY A 508 27.45 14.74 2.19
C GLY A 508 27.23 13.23 1.98
N SER A 509 27.16 12.46 3.06
CA SER A 509 26.96 11.01 3.05
C SER A 509 25.63 10.61 2.41
N GLY A 510 24.55 11.38 2.68
CA GLY A 510 23.26 11.17 2.04
C GLY A 510 23.33 11.18 0.51
N ARG A 511 24.12 12.10 -0.04
CA ARG A 511 24.34 12.23 -1.49
C ARG A 511 25.13 11.05 -2.07
N GLU A 512 26.23 10.65 -1.43
CA GLU A 512 27.07 9.53 -1.89
C GLU A 512 26.29 8.20 -1.94
N ILE A 513 25.34 8.02 -1.02
CA ILE A 513 24.46 6.85 -0.96
C ILE A 513 23.53 6.80 -2.16
N VAL A 514 22.86 7.92 -2.45
CA VAL A 514 21.91 8.01 -3.56
C VAL A 514 22.63 7.84 -4.90
N GLU A 515 23.83 8.41 -5.04
CA GLU A 515 24.69 8.18 -6.20
C GLU A 515 25.11 6.70 -6.32
N SER A 516 25.37 6.02 -5.20
CA SER A 516 25.67 4.57 -5.19
C SER A 516 24.48 3.70 -5.61
N VAL A 517 23.25 4.05 -5.19
CA VAL A 517 22.02 3.38 -5.62
C VAL A 517 21.82 3.55 -7.13
N ALA A 518 22.03 4.76 -7.65
CA ALA A 518 21.96 5.02 -9.10
C ALA A 518 23.01 4.21 -9.87
N ASN A 519 24.25 4.16 -9.38
CA ASN A 519 25.31 3.33 -9.97
C ASN A 519 24.94 1.85 -9.97
N TRP A 520 24.33 1.36 -8.89
CA TRP A 520 23.87 -0.02 -8.82
C TRP A 520 22.79 -0.34 -9.88
N HIS A 521 21.79 0.53 -10.06
CA HIS A 521 20.79 0.35 -11.12
C HIS A 521 21.46 0.30 -12.51
N ARG A 522 22.47 1.14 -12.73
CA ARG A 522 23.25 1.17 -13.98
C ARG A 522 24.04 -0.12 -14.21
N GLU A 523 24.74 -0.61 -13.18
CA GLU A 523 25.58 -1.81 -13.27
C GLU A 523 24.75 -3.10 -13.36
N SER A 524 23.61 -3.16 -12.65
CA SER A 524 22.72 -4.32 -12.63
C SER A 524 21.76 -4.37 -13.83
N GLY A 525 21.50 -3.24 -14.48
CA GLY A 525 20.50 -3.11 -15.54
C GLY A 525 19.06 -3.19 -15.03
N VAL A 526 18.83 -3.11 -13.72
CA VAL A 526 17.49 -3.12 -13.12
C VAL A 526 16.83 -1.75 -13.34
N PRO A 527 15.62 -1.69 -13.91
CA PRO A 527 14.92 -0.42 -14.10
C PRO A 527 14.56 0.29 -12.78
N VAL A 528 14.42 1.60 -12.83
CA VAL A 528 14.14 2.51 -11.71
C VAL A 528 12.65 2.82 -11.67
N ASP A 529 11.96 2.43 -10.59
CA ASP A 529 10.57 2.82 -10.37
C ASP A 529 10.42 4.32 -10.01
N VAL A 530 9.23 4.87 -10.23
CA VAL A 530 8.89 6.29 -9.98
C VAL A 530 9.25 6.73 -8.57
N ASP A 531 8.98 5.87 -7.59
CA ASP A 531 9.20 6.12 -6.17
C ASP A 531 10.68 6.29 -5.86
N THR A 532 11.53 5.43 -6.42
CA THR A 532 12.99 5.51 -6.33
C THR A 532 13.51 6.75 -7.06
N ALA A 533 12.98 7.06 -8.26
CA ALA A 533 13.38 8.25 -9.02
C ALA A 533 13.06 9.55 -8.27
N LEU A 534 11.84 9.68 -7.72
CA LEU A 534 11.43 10.82 -6.89
C LEU A 534 12.32 10.96 -5.65
N ALA A 535 12.65 9.86 -5.00
CA ALA A 535 13.51 9.89 -3.84
C ALA A 535 14.93 10.37 -4.22
N MET A 536 15.47 9.93 -5.37
CA MET A 536 16.75 10.43 -5.91
C MET A 536 16.69 11.94 -6.15
N MET A 537 15.59 12.43 -6.72
CA MET A 537 15.37 13.87 -6.96
C MET A 537 15.28 14.68 -5.66
N PHE A 538 14.58 14.16 -4.66
CA PHE A 538 14.44 14.81 -3.37
C PHE A 538 15.80 14.94 -2.66
N ALA A 539 16.62 13.88 -2.71
CA ALA A 539 17.92 13.85 -2.04
C ALA A 539 19.00 14.70 -2.72
N LEU A 540 19.06 14.67 -4.06
CA LEU A 540 20.13 15.30 -4.84
C LEU A 540 19.75 16.66 -5.42
N GLY A 541 18.47 17.02 -5.34
CA GLY A 541 17.89 18.17 -6.01
C GLY A 541 17.79 17.99 -7.54
N PRO A 542 17.23 18.98 -8.27
CA PRO A 542 16.92 18.87 -9.70
C PRO A 542 18.11 18.55 -10.60
N VAL A 543 19.29 19.13 -10.31
CA VAL A 543 20.49 18.97 -11.13
C VAL A 543 21.18 17.64 -10.84
N GLY A 544 21.45 17.34 -9.57
CA GLY A 544 22.11 16.10 -9.17
C GLY A 544 21.24 14.87 -9.42
N GLY A 545 19.93 14.98 -9.21
CA GLY A 545 18.98 13.91 -9.50
C GLY A 545 18.91 13.57 -10.99
N ARG A 546 18.96 14.58 -11.88
CA ARG A 546 19.04 14.34 -13.33
C ARG A 546 20.32 13.60 -13.72
N GLU A 547 21.45 13.99 -13.13
CA GLU A 547 22.72 13.30 -13.36
C GLU A 547 22.66 11.85 -12.86
N ALA A 548 22.06 11.62 -11.69
CA ALA A 548 21.88 10.27 -11.15
C ALA A 548 20.97 9.40 -12.03
N LEU A 549 19.87 9.96 -12.54
CA LEU A 549 18.94 9.26 -13.44
C LEU A 549 19.48 9.06 -14.86
N SER A 550 20.60 9.70 -15.21
CA SER A 550 21.21 9.54 -16.53
C SER A 550 21.63 8.09 -16.80
N ASP A 551 21.33 7.63 -18.02
CA ASP A 551 21.59 6.27 -18.50
C ASP A 551 20.83 5.15 -17.75
N LEU A 552 19.82 5.48 -16.94
CA LEU A 552 18.93 4.52 -16.30
C LEU A 552 17.67 4.29 -17.15
N SER A 553 16.99 3.16 -16.93
CA SER A 553 15.69 2.86 -17.55
C SER A 553 14.58 2.90 -16.50
N PRO A 554 13.42 3.51 -16.78
CA PRO A 554 12.27 3.53 -15.89
C PRO A 554 11.55 2.18 -15.83
N ALA A 555 11.13 1.76 -14.64
CA ALA A 555 10.33 0.55 -14.43
C ALA A 555 8.83 0.83 -14.62
N PRO A 556 8.08 0.07 -15.43
CA PRO A 556 6.62 0.26 -15.52
C PRO A 556 5.93 0.09 -14.16
N PRO A 557 4.67 0.55 -14.00
CA PRO A 557 3.90 0.32 -12.79
C PRO A 557 3.96 -1.16 -12.39
N VAL A 558 4.31 -1.42 -11.13
CA VAL A 558 4.63 -2.78 -10.67
C VAL A 558 3.38 -3.66 -10.66
N THR A 559 2.20 -3.05 -10.45
CA THR A 559 0.92 -3.74 -10.41
C THR A 559 -0.13 -3.03 -11.26
N ARG A 560 -1.21 -3.73 -11.66
CA ARG A 560 -2.36 -3.10 -12.36
C ARG A 560 -3.16 -2.13 -11.50
N ARG A 561 -2.87 -2.08 -10.20
CA ARG A 561 -3.50 -1.17 -9.23
C ARG A 561 -2.58 -0.03 -8.84
N ASP A 562 -1.29 -0.13 -9.19
CA ASP A 562 -0.39 1.00 -9.12
C ASP A 562 -0.87 2.02 -10.15
N PRO A 563 -1.11 3.28 -9.75
CA PRO A 563 -1.38 4.32 -10.70
C PRO A 563 -0.22 4.38 -11.69
N GLU A 564 -0.55 4.68 -12.95
CA GLU A 564 0.45 4.86 -13.98
C GLU A 564 1.45 5.97 -13.57
N TRP A 565 2.63 6.00 -14.19
CA TRP A 565 3.71 6.92 -13.85
C TRP A 565 3.24 8.36 -13.65
N HIS A 566 2.43 8.80 -14.60
CA HIS A 566 1.75 10.08 -14.64
C HIS A 566 0.91 10.34 -13.38
N ASP A 567 -0.05 9.46 -13.08
CA ASP A 567 -0.99 9.62 -11.97
C ASP A 567 -0.28 9.58 -10.61
N ARG A 568 0.78 8.76 -10.51
CA ARG A 568 1.60 8.67 -9.29
C ARG A 568 2.35 9.96 -9.00
N LEU A 569 2.95 10.57 -10.02
CA LEU A 569 3.72 11.82 -9.87
C LEU A 569 2.80 13.01 -9.59
N MET A 570 1.57 12.96 -10.09
CA MET A 570 0.61 14.06 -10.02
C MET A 570 -0.46 13.91 -8.93
N ALA A 571 -0.34 12.90 -8.06
CA ALA A 571 -1.23 12.73 -6.93
C ALA A 571 -1.16 13.95 -5.97
N PRO A 572 -2.28 14.35 -5.33
CA PRO A 572 -2.29 15.46 -4.38
C PRO A 572 -1.22 15.32 -3.26
N ASP A 573 -0.97 14.07 -2.84
CA ASP A 573 0.00 13.73 -1.80
C ASP A 573 1.46 13.75 -2.31
N SER A 574 1.70 13.58 -3.62
CA SER A 574 3.04 13.67 -4.23
C SER A 574 3.43 15.12 -4.53
N ILE A 575 2.48 15.95 -4.99
CA ILE A 575 2.70 17.38 -5.28
C ILE A 575 2.84 18.20 -4.00
N GLY A 576 2.22 17.78 -2.88
CA GLY A 576 2.28 18.51 -1.61
C GLY A 576 3.66 18.56 -0.94
N SER A 577 4.62 17.72 -1.35
CA SER A 577 5.94 17.62 -0.71
C SER A 577 7.15 17.74 -1.65
N VAL A 578 6.95 17.62 -2.98
CA VAL A 578 8.04 17.62 -3.96
C VAL A 578 7.93 18.85 -4.90
N PRO A 579 9.01 19.63 -5.11
CA PRO A 579 9.02 20.75 -6.04
C PRO A 579 8.70 20.33 -7.48
N VAL A 580 8.01 21.19 -8.23
CA VAL A 580 7.60 20.92 -9.62
C VAL A 580 8.78 20.66 -10.55
N GLU A 581 9.95 21.25 -10.27
CA GLU A 581 11.19 21.03 -11.02
C GLU A 581 11.67 19.58 -10.90
N SER A 582 11.47 18.97 -9.73
CA SER A 582 11.80 17.56 -9.51
C SER A 582 10.82 16.65 -10.25
N VAL A 583 9.53 16.99 -10.23
CA VAL A 583 8.49 16.26 -10.99
C VAL A 583 8.78 16.30 -12.48
N ALA A 584 9.14 17.47 -13.02
CA ALA A 584 9.52 17.65 -14.42
C ALA A 584 10.69 16.74 -14.82
N VAL A 585 11.74 16.64 -13.99
CA VAL A 585 12.89 15.75 -14.29
C VAL A 585 12.50 14.27 -14.31
N VAL A 586 11.66 13.82 -13.38
CA VAL A 586 11.22 12.40 -13.37
C VAL A 586 10.35 12.09 -14.60
N LEU A 587 9.46 13.00 -14.98
CA LEU A 587 8.65 12.83 -16.19
C LEU A 587 9.51 12.87 -17.47
N GLU A 588 10.48 13.78 -17.56
CA GLU A 588 11.45 13.81 -18.65
C GLU A 588 12.25 12.51 -18.73
N PHE A 589 12.67 11.96 -17.59
CA PHE A 589 13.34 10.65 -17.50
C PHE A 589 12.42 9.52 -17.99
N ALA A 590 11.15 9.53 -17.61
CA ALA A 590 10.15 8.54 -18.00
C ALA A 590 9.91 8.54 -19.51
N VAL A 591 9.69 9.72 -20.08
CA VAL A 591 9.53 9.90 -21.54
C VAL A 591 10.81 9.54 -22.27
N GLY A 592 11.95 9.97 -21.75
CA GLY A 592 13.24 9.80 -22.39
C GLY A 592 13.73 8.36 -22.41
N ASN A 593 13.38 7.51 -21.44
CA ASN A 593 13.96 6.17 -21.31
C ASN A 593 12.92 5.05 -21.19
N GLY A 594 11.63 5.36 -21.06
CA GLY A 594 10.57 4.39 -20.85
C GLY A 594 9.99 3.80 -22.12
N ASP A 595 9.11 2.82 -21.90
CA ASP A 595 8.41 2.08 -22.96
C ASP A 595 7.01 2.69 -23.17
N PRO A 596 6.74 3.32 -24.33
CA PRO A 596 5.44 3.92 -24.65
C PRO A 596 4.27 2.93 -24.66
N GLU A 597 4.50 1.63 -24.85
CA GLU A 597 3.42 0.63 -24.80
C GLU A 597 2.97 0.31 -23.36
N SER A 598 3.82 0.64 -22.38
CA SER A 598 3.63 0.31 -20.96
C SER A 598 3.10 1.47 -20.11
N ALA A 599 2.89 2.63 -20.72
CA ALA A 599 2.59 3.89 -20.04
C ALA A 599 1.50 4.70 -20.78
N PRO A 600 0.80 5.62 -20.10
CA PRO A 600 -0.28 6.39 -20.71
C PRO A 600 0.25 7.31 -21.82
N PRO A 601 -0.49 7.46 -22.93
CA PRO A 601 -0.20 8.45 -23.95
C PRO A 601 0.03 9.85 -23.40
N LYS A 602 -0.78 10.26 -22.41
CA LYS A 602 -0.75 11.61 -21.81
C LYS A 602 0.54 11.92 -21.03
N LEU A 603 1.38 10.94 -20.73
CA LEU A 603 2.66 11.16 -20.03
C LEU A 603 3.54 12.18 -20.73
N ALA A 604 3.59 12.16 -22.07
CA ALA A 604 4.39 13.10 -22.86
C ALA A 604 3.91 14.55 -22.69
N ARG A 605 2.58 14.77 -22.70
CA ARG A 605 2.00 16.10 -22.45
C ARG A 605 2.29 16.58 -21.04
N ALA A 606 2.09 15.73 -20.04
CA ALA A 606 2.40 16.09 -18.65
C ALA A 606 3.88 16.45 -18.46
N ALA A 607 4.80 15.73 -19.11
CA ALA A 607 6.24 16.04 -19.06
C ALA A 607 6.55 17.43 -19.64
N VAL A 608 5.96 17.75 -20.80
CA VAL A 608 6.09 19.06 -21.45
C VAL A 608 5.55 20.17 -20.57
N VAL A 609 4.32 20.02 -20.05
CA VAL A 609 3.68 21.05 -19.23
C VAL A 609 4.43 21.24 -17.91
N ALA A 610 4.85 20.16 -17.25
CA ALA A 610 5.66 20.24 -16.04
C ALA A 610 7.00 20.93 -16.29
N ALA A 611 7.65 20.68 -17.43
CA ALA A 611 8.88 21.37 -17.82
C ALA A 611 8.66 22.88 -18.02
N ILE A 612 7.54 23.29 -18.64
CA ILE A 612 7.18 24.70 -18.79
C ILE A 612 6.97 25.36 -17.43
N VAL A 613 6.19 24.75 -16.54
CA VAL A 613 5.95 25.28 -15.18
C VAL A 613 7.25 25.36 -14.37
N ALA A 614 8.18 24.42 -14.58
CA ALA A 614 9.52 24.43 -13.99
C ALA A 614 10.48 25.45 -14.64
N GLY A 615 10.03 26.26 -15.62
CA GLY A 615 10.81 27.31 -16.25
C GLY A 615 11.77 26.85 -17.35
N ALA A 616 11.47 25.76 -18.04
CA ALA A 616 12.22 25.34 -19.24
C ALA A 616 12.05 26.36 -20.38
N ASP A 617 13.14 26.64 -21.09
CA ASP A 617 13.09 27.46 -22.31
C ASP A 617 12.49 26.71 -23.51
N GLY A 618 12.16 27.45 -24.56
CA GLY A 618 11.50 26.89 -25.74
C GLY A 618 12.32 25.81 -26.46
N ASP A 619 13.64 25.94 -26.50
CA ASP A 619 14.49 24.93 -27.17
C ASP A 619 14.51 23.61 -26.39
N ARG A 620 14.50 23.68 -25.06
CA ARG A 620 14.39 22.49 -24.21
C ARG A 620 13.04 21.80 -24.35
N VAL A 621 11.95 22.55 -24.40
CA VAL A 621 10.60 21.99 -24.60
C VAL A 621 10.49 21.32 -25.98
N LEU A 622 11.03 21.96 -27.02
CA LEU A 622 11.09 21.38 -28.36
C LEU A 622 11.88 20.07 -28.36
N GLY A 623 13.06 20.06 -27.75
CA GLY A 623 13.90 18.86 -27.66
C GLY A 623 13.22 17.71 -26.92
N LEU A 624 12.38 17.99 -25.92
CA LEU A 624 11.60 16.96 -25.22
C LEU A 624 10.51 16.37 -26.12
N LEU A 625 9.79 17.20 -26.89
CA LEU A 625 8.79 16.75 -27.85
C LEU A 625 9.41 15.89 -28.97
N GLU A 626 10.54 16.32 -29.51
CA GLU A 626 11.30 15.57 -30.51
C GLU A 626 11.78 14.23 -29.95
N LEU A 627 12.36 14.23 -28.75
CA LEU A 627 12.79 13.01 -28.05
C LEU A 627 11.61 12.05 -27.84
N ALA A 628 10.45 12.56 -27.42
CA ALA A 628 9.25 11.75 -27.22
C ALA A 628 8.78 11.12 -28.54
N GLY A 629 8.77 11.90 -29.63
CA GLY A 629 8.46 11.41 -30.97
C GLY A 629 9.43 10.32 -31.44
N ASP A 630 10.73 10.55 -31.28
CA ASP A 630 11.78 9.59 -31.65
C ASP A 630 11.71 8.28 -30.86
N ARG A 631 11.26 8.35 -29.60
CA ARG A 631 11.02 7.18 -28.75
C ARG A 631 9.69 6.48 -29.03
N GLY A 632 8.86 7.01 -29.93
CA GLY A 632 7.60 6.40 -30.34
C GLY A 632 6.42 6.70 -29.43
N TRP A 633 6.48 7.75 -28.59
CA TRP A 633 5.32 8.17 -27.81
C TRP A 633 4.19 8.66 -28.72
N PRO A 634 2.93 8.27 -28.48
CA PRO A 634 1.81 8.67 -29.32
C PRO A 634 1.39 10.12 -29.03
N LEU A 635 2.15 11.09 -29.56
CA LEU A 635 1.94 12.52 -29.27
C LEU A 635 0.55 13.04 -29.67
N HIS A 636 -0.03 12.53 -30.75
CA HIS A 636 -1.39 12.91 -31.14
C HIS A 636 -2.43 12.48 -30.08
N GLU A 637 -2.30 11.27 -29.53
CA GLU A 637 -3.15 10.79 -28.44
C GLU A 637 -2.91 11.57 -27.14
N ALA A 638 -1.66 11.95 -26.87
CA ALA A 638 -1.29 12.72 -25.67
C ALA A 638 -2.04 14.08 -25.58
N TRP A 639 -2.33 14.69 -26.73
CA TRP A 639 -3.14 15.91 -26.83
C TRP A 639 -4.58 15.70 -27.31
N GLY A 640 -5.01 14.45 -27.56
CA GLY A 640 -6.38 14.12 -27.99
C GLY A 640 -6.72 14.57 -29.41
N VAL A 641 -5.73 14.62 -30.30
CA VAL A 641 -5.88 15.06 -31.69
C VAL A 641 -6.05 13.87 -32.63
N GLU A 642 -7.02 13.92 -33.56
CA GLU A 642 -7.25 12.87 -34.56
C GLU A 642 -6.07 12.79 -35.56
N ASN A 643 -5.68 11.57 -35.93
CA ASN A 643 -4.44 11.28 -36.64
C ASN A 643 -4.63 11.14 -38.16
N ASP A 644 -4.06 12.08 -38.92
CA ASP A 644 -3.97 12.02 -40.39
C ASP A 644 -2.52 11.79 -40.89
N GLY A 645 -1.51 11.76 -40.00
CA GLY A 645 -0.09 11.62 -40.36
C GLY A 645 0.91 11.82 -39.21
N THR A 646 2.18 11.47 -39.47
CA THR A 646 3.31 11.48 -38.50
C THR A 646 4.04 12.83 -38.39
N ALA A 647 3.32 13.95 -38.37
CA ALA A 647 3.95 15.27 -38.23
C ALA A 647 3.77 15.80 -36.79
N LEU A 648 4.82 16.43 -36.26
CA LEU A 648 4.82 17.11 -34.96
C LEU A 648 3.98 18.41 -34.96
N ASP A 649 3.44 18.84 -36.10
CA ASP A 649 2.81 20.15 -36.28
C ASP A 649 1.62 20.39 -35.34
N LEU A 650 0.68 19.45 -35.23
CA LEU A 650 -0.46 19.56 -34.32
C LEU A 650 -0.06 19.49 -32.83
N PRO A 651 0.77 18.53 -32.37
CA PRO A 651 1.30 18.55 -31.01
C PRO A 651 2.07 19.83 -30.66
N LEU A 652 2.83 20.41 -31.60
CA LEU A 652 3.53 21.69 -31.40
C LEU A 652 2.55 22.85 -31.20
N LEU A 653 1.45 22.89 -31.94
CA LEU A 653 0.41 23.91 -31.76
C LEU A 653 -0.29 23.81 -30.41
N GLU A 654 -0.58 22.59 -29.96
CA GLU A 654 -1.23 22.38 -28.67
C GLU A 654 -0.26 22.66 -27.51
N ALA A 655 1.02 22.27 -27.63
CA ALA A 655 2.05 22.65 -26.66
C ALA A 655 2.26 24.17 -26.60
N ALA A 656 2.17 24.87 -27.74
CA ALA A 656 2.20 26.33 -27.77
C ALA A 656 1.02 26.96 -27.03
N SER A 657 -0.16 26.34 -27.13
CA SER A 657 -1.38 26.77 -26.46
C SER A 657 -1.27 26.54 -24.94
N ASP A 658 -0.78 25.37 -24.51
CA ASP A 658 -0.47 25.08 -23.11
C ASP A 658 0.54 26.12 -22.54
N ALA A 659 1.62 26.41 -23.27
CA ALA A 659 2.61 27.42 -22.88
C ALA A 659 2.01 28.83 -22.78
N SER A 660 1.12 29.21 -23.71
CA SER A 660 0.41 30.49 -23.66
C SER A 660 -0.51 30.60 -22.44
N LEU A 661 -1.21 29.52 -22.08
CA LEU A 661 -2.06 29.48 -20.88
C LEU A 661 -1.26 29.67 -19.60
N LEU A 662 -0.03 29.14 -19.58
CA LEU A 662 0.90 29.26 -18.46
C LEU A 662 1.66 30.59 -18.43
N GLY A 663 1.53 31.44 -19.46
CA GLY A 663 2.25 32.70 -19.58
C GLY A 663 3.72 32.55 -19.98
N ALA A 664 4.12 31.40 -20.52
CA ALA A 664 5.45 31.15 -21.07
C ALA A 664 5.49 31.55 -22.56
N GLU A 665 5.47 32.86 -22.82
CA GLU A 665 5.30 33.45 -24.16
C GLU A 665 6.47 33.14 -25.10
N ASP A 666 7.69 33.06 -24.58
CA ASP A 666 8.89 32.68 -25.33
C ASP A 666 8.83 31.21 -25.78
N VAL A 667 8.39 30.31 -24.89
CA VAL A 667 8.14 28.90 -25.22
C VAL A 667 7.03 28.79 -26.27
N SER A 668 5.91 29.49 -26.08
CA SER A 668 4.78 29.48 -27.01
C SER A 668 5.20 29.91 -28.41
N ILE A 669 5.92 31.02 -28.55
CA ILE A 669 6.45 31.50 -29.83
C ILE A 669 7.38 30.47 -30.45
N ARG A 670 8.28 29.86 -29.67
CA ARG A 670 9.22 28.87 -30.19
C ARG A 670 8.52 27.62 -30.73
N MET A 671 7.49 27.14 -30.04
CA MET A 671 6.66 26.03 -30.50
C MET A 671 5.88 26.39 -31.78
N LEU A 672 5.36 27.62 -31.87
CA LEU A 672 4.66 28.12 -33.06
C LEU A 672 5.58 28.27 -34.27
N GLU A 673 6.81 28.74 -34.07
CA GLU A 673 7.84 28.77 -35.12
C GLU A 673 8.13 27.35 -35.62
N ALA A 674 8.33 26.38 -34.71
CA ALA A 674 8.54 24.99 -35.08
C ALA A 674 7.31 24.37 -35.79
N ALA A 675 6.09 24.72 -35.38
CA ALA A 675 4.86 24.27 -36.04
C ALA A 675 4.75 24.80 -37.47
N VAL A 676 5.07 26.09 -37.68
CA VAL A 676 5.10 26.70 -39.02
C VAL A 676 6.22 26.11 -39.87
N ASP A 677 7.38 25.79 -39.29
CA ASP A 677 8.47 25.13 -40.01
C ASP A 677 8.08 23.70 -40.44
N ALA A 678 7.36 22.97 -39.57
CA ALA A 678 6.85 21.64 -39.86
C ALA A 678 5.75 21.65 -40.93
N ASN A 679 4.82 22.62 -40.86
CA ASN A 679 3.75 22.80 -41.83
C ASN A 679 3.56 24.29 -42.20
N PRO A 680 4.29 24.78 -43.22
CA PRO A 680 4.25 26.19 -43.63
C PRO A 680 2.91 26.64 -44.22
N LEU A 681 1.98 25.71 -44.47
CA LEU A 681 0.66 25.96 -45.07
C LEU A 681 -0.47 25.75 -44.07
N ASP A 682 -0.19 25.60 -42.78
CA ASP A 682 -1.22 25.57 -41.75
C ASP A 682 -1.68 27.02 -41.42
N PRO A 683 -2.91 27.41 -41.80
CA PRO A 683 -3.43 28.73 -41.49
C PRO A 683 -3.56 28.99 -39.99
N THR A 684 -3.77 27.96 -39.17
CA THR A 684 -3.90 28.09 -37.72
C THR A 684 -2.55 28.41 -37.08
N ALA A 685 -1.50 27.67 -37.46
CA ALA A 685 -0.15 27.92 -36.99
C ALA A 685 0.35 29.33 -37.36
N LEU A 686 0.12 29.72 -38.61
CA LEU A 686 0.44 31.07 -39.10
C LEU A 686 -0.33 32.15 -38.35
N ASN A 687 -1.62 31.94 -38.07
CA ASN A 687 -2.41 32.91 -37.31
C ASN A 687 -1.89 33.04 -35.88
N ASN A 688 -1.70 31.93 -35.19
CA ASN A 688 -1.30 31.92 -33.78
C ASN A 688 0.10 32.53 -33.60
N LEU A 689 1.06 32.21 -34.48
CA LEU A 689 2.37 32.86 -34.50
C LEU A 689 2.24 34.36 -34.76
N GLY A 690 1.45 34.73 -35.77
CA GLY A 690 1.21 36.12 -36.12
C GLY A 690 0.60 36.92 -34.96
N TYR A 691 -0.36 36.33 -34.24
CA TYR A 691 -1.00 36.94 -33.09
C TYR A 691 -0.04 37.10 -31.90
N ALA A 692 0.70 36.05 -31.54
CA ALA A 692 1.70 36.11 -30.47
C ALA A 692 2.78 37.18 -30.75
N LEU A 693 3.25 37.28 -32.01
CA LEU A 693 4.18 38.32 -32.44
C LEU A 693 3.58 39.73 -32.35
N LEU A 694 2.29 39.87 -32.65
CA LEU A 694 1.57 41.15 -32.57
C LEU A 694 1.49 41.65 -31.12
N GLU A 695 1.15 40.78 -30.18
CA GLU A 695 1.11 41.10 -28.74
C GLU A 695 2.50 41.50 -28.20
N MET A 696 3.56 40.88 -28.72
CA MET A 696 4.96 41.26 -28.43
C MET A 696 5.43 42.54 -29.12
N GLY A 697 4.60 43.18 -29.94
CA GLY A 697 4.94 44.41 -30.66
C GLY A 697 5.78 44.20 -31.93
N ARG A 698 5.99 42.96 -32.38
CA ARG A 698 6.72 42.61 -33.62
C ARG A 698 5.79 42.71 -34.84
N HIS A 699 5.21 43.89 -35.05
CA HIS A 699 4.09 44.10 -35.99
C HIS A 699 4.42 43.71 -37.45
N ASP A 700 5.63 43.99 -37.93
CA ASP A 700 6.01 43.71 -39.32
C ASP A 700 6.15 42.20 -39.59
N GLU A 701 6.52 41.43 -38.56
CA GLU A 701 6.58 39.97 -38.64
C GLU A 701 5.19 39.36 -38.50
N ALA A 702 4.43 39.81 -37.51
CA ALA A 702 3.03 39.44 -37.31
C ALA A 702 2.20 39.57 -38.60
N LYS A 703 2.34 40.70 -39.29
CA LYS A 703 1.66 40.99 -40.54
C LYS A 703 1.88 39.93 -41.61
N ARG A 704 3.12 39.44 -41.78
CA ARG A 704 3.43 38.43 -42.80
C ARG A 704 2.69 37.12 -42.53
N HIS A 705 2.67 36.68 -41.27
CA HIS A 705 2.02 35.43 -40.89
C HIS A 705 0.49 35.53 -40.91
N ILE A 706 -0.09 36.62 -40.39
CA ILE A 706 -1.55 36.86 -40.43
C ILE A 706 -2.05 36.98 -41.87
N GLN A 707 -1.29 37.65 -42.76
CA GLN A 707 -1.64 37.73 -44.18
C GLN A 707 -1.58 36.36 -44.87
N ALA A 708 -0.54 35.56 -44.61
CA ALA A 708 -0.48 34.21 -45.16
C ALA A 708 -1.62 33.32 -44.65
N SER A 709 -1.97 33.43 -43.36
CA SER A 709 -3.09 32.70 -42.77
C SER A 709 -4.43 33.04 -43.44
N ILE A 710 -4.74 34.32 -43.63
CA ILE A 710 -6.02 34.74 -44.23
C ILE A 710 -6.11 34.44 -45.73
N GLU A 711 -4.97 34.34 -46.42
CA GLU A 711 -4.92 33.89 -47.82
C GLU A 711 -5.25 32.40 -47.94
N LEU A 712 -4.84 31.60 -46.96
CA LEU A 712 -5.07 30.15 -46.91
C LEU A 712 -6.48 29.80 -46.41
N ASP A 713 -6.94 30.48 -45.36
CA ASP A 713 -8.31 30.36 -44.83
C ASP A 713 -8.96 31.73 -44.64
N PRO A 714 -9.62 32.25 -45.69
CA PRO A 714 -10.27 33.56 -45.65
C PRO A 714 -11.47 33.63 -44.71
N ASP A 715 -12.03 32.50 -44.30
CA ASP A 715 -13.28 32.42 -43.52
C ASP A 715 -13.01 32.17 -42.03
N SER A 716 -11.74 31.97 -41.63
CA SER A 716 -11.31 31.82 -40.23
C SER A 716 -11.71 33.05 -39.39
N PRO A 717 -12.61 32.89 -38.40
CA PRO A 717 -12.97 33.98 -37.52
C PRO A 717 -11.82 34.40 -36.59
N SER A 718 -10.91 33.48 -36.25
CA SER A 718 -9.71 33.80 -35.47
C SER A 718 -8.74 34.66 -36.26
N THR A 719 -8.50 34.33 -37.54
CA THR A 719 -7.62 35.12 -38.40
C THR A 719 -8.23 36.48 -38.73
N ALA A 720 -9.55 36.56 -38.88
CA ALA A 720 -10.25 37.84 -39.02
C ALA A 720 -10.07 38.74 -37.79
N ASP A 721 -10.08 38.19 -36.57
CA ASP A 721 -9.83 38.96 -35.35
C ASP A 721 -8.39 39.46 -35.29
N SER A 722 -7.41 38.57 -35.51
CA SER A 722 -5.99 38.93 -35.50
C SER A 722 -5.65 39.96 -36.60
N MET A 723 -6.27 39.86 -37.77
CA MET A 723 -6.17 40.90 -38.82
C MET A 723 -6.76 42.23 -38.36
N GLY A 724 -7.94 42.21 -37.73
CA GLY A 724 -8.55 43.41 -37.17
C GLY A 724 -7.67 44.08 -36.11
N TRP A 725 -7.07 43.27 -35.23
CA TRP A 725 -6.15 43.75 -34.21
C TRP A 725 -4.85 44.34 -34.80
N LEU A 726 -4.31 43.70 -35.85
CA LEU A 726 -3.18 44.24 -36.61
C LEU A 726 -3.52 45.60 -37.22
N ARG A 727 -4.70 45.73 -37.86
CA ARG A 727 -5.18 47.01 -38.42
C ARG A 727 -5.34 48.08 -37.35
N TYR A 728 -5.81 47.70 -36.17
CA TYR A 728 -5.91 48.60 -35.03
C TYR A 728 -4.53 49.11 -34.61
N ALA A 729 -3.55 48.20 -34.47
CA ALA A 729 -2.17 48.54 -34.15
C ALA A 729 -1.52 49.45 -35.22
N GLU A 730 -1.88 49.27 -36.50
CA GLU A 730 -1.49 50.16 -37.62
C GLU A 730 -2.19 51.54 -37.59
N GLY A 731 -3.16 51.75 -36.70
CA GLY A 731 -3.96 52.98 -36.61
C GLY A 731 -5.12 53.04 -37.60
N ARG A 732 -5.42 51.95 -38.31
CA ARG A 732 -6.52 51.84 -39.29
C ARG A 732 -7.82 51.39 -38.61
N HIS A 733 -8.36 52.23 -37.74
CA HIS A 733 -9.56 51.92 -36.95
C HIS A 733 -10.82 52.62 -37.45
N ASP A 734 -10.81 53.27 -38.60
CA ASP A 734 -12.02 53.90 -39.16
C ASP A 734 -13.10 52.84 -39.45
N ALA A 735 -14.34 53.11 -39.03
CA ALA A 735 -15.48 52.24 -39.31
C ALA A 735 -15.93 52.30 -40.78
N GLU A 736 -15.61 53.37 -41.50
CA GLU A 736 -15.91 53.53 -42.93
C GLU A 736 -14.87 52.85 -43.84
N ASP A 737 -13.69 52.48 -43.31
CA ASP A 737 -12.68 51.71 -44.04
C ASP A 737 -13.14 50.24 -44.14
N GLU A 738 -13.46 49.78 -45.34
CA GLU A 738 -13.89 48.39 -45.60
C GLU A 738 -12.81 47.36 -45.22
N ASP A 739 -11.53 47.75 -45.18
CA ASP A 739 -10.40 46.94 -44.72
C ASP A 739 -9.84 47.46 -43.37
N GLY A 740 -10.64 48.23 -42.64
CA GLY A 740 -10.32 48.76 -41.31
C GLY A 740 -10.56 47.74 -40.19
N ALA A 741 -9.97 48.02 -39.02
CA ALA A 741 -10.02 47.15 -37.85
C ALA A 741 -11.44 46.79 -37.41
N PHE A 742 -12.37 47.76 -37.46
CA PHE A 742 -13.75 47.57 -37.00
C PHE A 742 -14.48 46.53 -37.84
N GLN A 743 -14.32 46.57 -39.17
CA GLN A 743 -15.00 45.65 -40.09
C GLN A 743 -14.49 44.22 -39.91
N TRP A 744 -13.18 44.04 -39.72
CA TRP A 744 -12.55 42.75 -39.48
C TRP A 744 -13.01 42.10 -38.16
N ILE A 745 -13.06 42.85 -37.06
CA ILE A 745 -13.52 42.32 -35.76
C ILE A 745 -15.02 42.00 -35.79
N VAL A 746 -15.83 42.86 -36.41
CA VAL A 746 -17.27 42.58 -36.59
C VAL A 746 -17.50 41.36 -37.46
N ARG A 747 -16.67 41.13 -38.49
CA ARG A 747 -16.70 39.91 -39.30
C ARG A 747 -16.39 38.69 -38.43
N SER A 748 -15.29 38.71 -37.67
CA SER A 748 -14.93 37.65 -36.71
C SER A 748 -16.09 37.31 -35.78
N ILE A 749 -16.69 38.30 -35.11
CA ILE A 749 -17.80 38.09 -34.18
C ILE A 749 -19.03 37.51 -34.88
N ARG A 750 -19.34 37.99 -36.09
CA ARG A 750 -20.46 37.50 -36.89
C ARG A 750 -20.26 36.03 -37.25
N ASP A 751 -19.07 35.66 -37.69
CA ASP A 751 -18.77 34.30 -38.15
C ASP A 751 -18.71 33.33 -36.95
N ARG A 752 -18.08 33.73 -35.82
CA ARG A 752 -18.18 32.99 -34.53
C ARG A 752 -19.63 32.77 -34.09
N SER A 753 -20.47 33.80 -34.19
CA SER A 753 -21.89 33.72 -33.80
C SER A 753 -22.68 32.79 -34.71
N ARG A 754 -22.37 32.76 -36.02
CA ARG A 754 -23.00 31.81 -36.97
C ARG A 754 -22.64 30.37 -36.66
N GLU A 755 -21.42 30.14 -36.19
CA GLU A 755 -20.93 28.83 -35.76
C GLU A 755 -21.35 28.46 -34.33
N GLY A 756 -22.06 29.36 -33.62
CA GLY A 756 -22.46 29.14 -32.23
C GLY A 756 -21.30 29.19 -31.23
N ARG A 757 -20.13 29.71 -31.62
CA ARG A 757 -18.98 29.89 -30.73
C ARG A 757 -19.23 31.07 -29.79
N GLN A 758 -18.85 30.90 -28.52
CA GLN A 758 -18.84 32.00 -27.56
C GLN A 758 -17.78 33.04 -27.97
N ILE A 759 -18.10 34.33 -27.78
CA ILE A 759 -17.17 35.43 -27.99
C ILE A 759 -16.35 35.60 -26.72
N SER A 760 -15.02 35.50 -26.81
CA SER A 760 -14.13 35.68 -25.67
C SER A 760 -14.07 37.14 -25.23
N SER A 761 -13.70 37.36 -23.97
CA SER A 761 -13.50 38.71 -23.42
C SER A 761 -12.41 39.49 -24.17
N GLU A 762 -11.41 38.80 -24.70
CA GLU A 762 -10.38 39.36 -25.58
C GLU A 762 -10.97 39.98 -26.85
N VAL A 763 -11.78 39.22 -27.60
CA VAL A 763 -12.43 39.69 -28.83
C VAL A 763 -13.42 40.83 -28.53
N LEU A 764 -14.13 40.77 -27.40
CA LEU A 764 -15.00 41.87 -26.96
C LEU A 764 -14.20 43.11 -26.57
N LEU A 765 -13.02 42.96 -26.00
CA LEU A 765 -12.13 44.08 -25.68
C LEU A 765 -11.61 44.71 -26.97
N HIS A 766 -11.18 43.89 -27.94
CA HIS A 766 -10.80 44.35 -29.28
C HIS A 766 -11.92 45.17 -29.91
N LEU A 767 -13.16 44.65 -29.92
CA LEU A 767 -14.32 45.38 -30.43
C LEU A 767 -14.52 46.72 -29.72
N GLY A 768 -14.43 46.71 -28.39
CA GLY A 768 -14.66 47.91 -27.59
C GLY A 768 -13.65 49.02 -27.86
N ASP A 769 -12.36 48.66 -27.92
CA ASP A 769 -11.27 49.60 -28.15
C ASP A 769 -11.28 50.16 -29.58
N VAL A 770 -11.59 49.30 -30.55
CA VAL A 770 -11.70 49.70 -31.95
C VAL A 770 -12.93 50.58 -32.15
N ALA A 771 -14.09 50.20 -31.61
CA ALA A 771 -15.31 51.01 -31.67
C ALA A 771 -15.11 52.38 -31.00
N TRP A 772 -14.41 52.42 -29.87
CA TRP A 772 -14.12 53.68 -29.17
C TRP A 772 -13.31 54.62 -30.05
N ARG A 773 -12.20 54.13 -30.64
CA ARG A 773 -11.34 54.90 -31.55
C ARG A 773 -12.03 55.25 -32.88
N SER A 774 -13.01 54.46 -33.32
CA SER A 774 -13.89 54.75 -34.47
C SER A 774 -14.92 55.87 -34.21
N GLY A 775 -15.04 56.36 -32.96
CA GLY A 775 -16.11 57.28 -32.56
C GLY A 775 -17.46 56.61 -32.26
N LEU A 776 -17.54 55.29 -32.32
CA LEU A 776 -18.71 54.46 -32.04
C LEU A 776 -18.84 54.20 -30.52
N ARG A 777 -19.06 55.28 -29.76
CA ARG A 777 -19.03 55.26 -28.29
C ARG A 777 -20.06 54.30 -27.67
N THR A 778 -21.22 54.12 -28.30
CA THR A 778 -22.29 53.25 -27.76
C THR A 778 -21.94 51.77 -27.91
N GLU A 779 -21.41 51.38 -29.07
CA GLU A 779 -20.89 50.02 -29.29
C GLU A 779 -19.75 49.70 -28.34
N ALA A 780 -18.80 50.63 -28.15
CA ALA A 780 -17.66 50.45 -27.24
C ALA A 780 -18.09 50.12 -25.81
N VAL A 781 -18.97 50.94 -25.24
CA VAL A 781 -19.52 50.73 -23.89
C VAL A 781 -20.27 49.42 -23.78
N ARG A 782 -21.01 49.01 -24.83
CA ARG A 782 -21.72 47.73 -24.84
C ARG A 782 -20.76 46.55 -24.81
N ALA A 783 -19.70 46.60 -25.61
CA ALA A 783 -18.69 45.56 -25.68
C ALA A 783 -17.99 45.36 -24.33
N TRP A 784 -17.51 46.44 -23.71
CA TRP A 784 -16.87 46.38 -22.39
C TRP A 784 -17.81 45.91 -21.28
N LYS A 785 -19.08 46.34 -21.29
CA LYS A 785 -20.08 45.85 -20.32
C LYS A 785 -20.33 44.35 -20.45
N SER A 786 -20.34 43.84 -21.67
CA SER A 786 -20.54 42.41 -21.93
C SER A 786 -19.43 41.54 -21.33
N ILE A 787 -18.22 42.08 -21.12
CA ILE A 787 -17.12 41.39 -20.43
C ILE A 787 -17.45 41.25 -18.93
N LEU A 788 -17.90 42.33 -18.30
CA LEU A 788 -18.21 42.35 -16.85
C LEU A 788 -19.41 41.46 -16.49
N ASP A 789 -20.38 41.29 -17.39
CA ASP A 789 -21.54 40.41 -17.18
C ASP A 789 -21.14 38.93 -17.02
N THR A 790 -19.90 38.55 -17.38
CA THR A 790 -19.36 37.19 -17.20
C THR A 790 -18.64 36.97 -15.86
N GLY A 791 -18.41 38.03 -15.06
CA GLY A 791 -17.58 38.02 -13.83
C GLY A 791 -18.35 37.82 -12.51
N VAL A 792 -19.54 37.23 -12.52
CA VAL A 792 -20.37 37.06 -11.30
C VAL A 792 -19.81 35.94 -10.40
N ASP A 793 -19.77 36.13 -9.07
CA ASP A 793 -19.14 35.22 -8.09
C ASP A 793 -19.49 33.72 -8.25
N GLY A 794 -20.75 33.39 -8.55
CA GLY A 794 -21.20 32.00 -8.76
C GLY A 794 -20.78 31.38 -10.11
N VAL A 795 -20.27 32.19 -11.04
CA VAL A 795 -19.68 31.76 -12.31
C VAL A 795 -18.18 31.51 -12.12
N VAL A 796 -17.49 32.36 -11.34
CA VAL A 796 -16.06 32.21 -11.03
C VAL A 796 -15.78 30.89 -10.34
N ALA A 797 -16.52 30.54 -9.28
CA ALA A 797 -16.31 29.26 -8.57
C ALA A 797 -16.47 28.03 -9.49
N ARG A 798 -17.44 28.06 -10.41
CA ARG A 798 -17.64 26.98 -11.39
C ARG A 798 -16.53 26.92 -12.43
N ARG A 799 -15.98 28.07 -12.84
CA ARG A 799 -14.84 28.15 -13.75
C ARG A 799 -13.56 27.63 -13.10
N LEU A 800 -13.28 28.02 -11.86
CA LEU A 800 -12.12 27.50 -11.11
C LEU A 800 -12.17 25.97 -11.01
N ALA A 801 -13.34 25.40 -10.68
CA ALA A 801 -13.53 23.95 -10.68
C ALA A 801 -13.37 23.31 -12.07
N ALA A 802 -13.78 24.00 -13.13
CA ALA A 802 -13.57 23.54 -14.50
C ALA A 802 -12.10 23.61 -14.93
N LEU A 803 -11.35 24.62 -14.46
CA LEU A 803 -9.91 24.72 -14.67
C LEU A 803 -9.17 23.63 -13.90
N ASP A 804 -9.53 23.34 -12.65
CA ASP A 804 -8.98 22.19 -11.92
C ASP A 804 -9.24 20.89 -12.68
N ALA A 805 -10.47 20.67 -13.15
CA ALA A 805 -10.83 19.49 -13.93
C ALA A 805 -10.04 19.40 -15.25
N TYR A 806 -9.88 20.51 -15.95
CA TYR A 806 -9.07 20.58 -17.16
C TYR A 806 -7.60 20.27 -16.88
N GLN A 807 -7.00 20.86 -15.84
CA GLN A 807 -5.60 20.59 -15.48
C GLN A 807 -5.40 19.10 -15.16
N ILE A 808 -6.32 18.50 -14.40
CA ILE A 808 -6.29 17.07 -14.09
C ILE A 808 -6.42 16.23 -15.38
N GLU A 809 -7.35 16.58 -16.27
CA GLU A 809 -7.61 15.81 -17.49
C GLU A 809 -6.49 15.94 -18.53
N ALA A 810 -5.97 17.16 -18.72
CA ALA A 810 -5.04 17.51 -19.78
C ALA A 810 -3.58 17.37 -19.33
N TRP A 811 -3.26 17.81 -18.11
CA TRP A 811 -1.89 17.89 -17.60
C TRP A 811 -1.58 16.87 -16.51
N GLY A 812 -2.61 16.14 -16.07
CA GLY A 812 -2.50 15.05 -15.09
C GLY A 812 -2.65 15.45 -13.65
N GLY A 813 -2.66 16.75 -13.36
CA GLY A 813 -2.80 17.28 -12.02
C GLY A 813 -2.89 18.80 -12.05
N VAL A 814 -3.26 19.37 -10.90
CA VAL A 814 -3.29 20.83 -10.73
C VAL A 814 -1.85 21.30 -10.52
N LEU A 815 -1.20 21.75 -11.60
CA LEU A 815 0.21 22.18 -11.61
C LEU A 815 0.35 23.65 -11.17
N VAL A 816 -0.65 24.47 -11.45
CA VAL A 816 -0.71 25.88 -11.06
C VAL A 816 -2.06 26.19 -10.40
N PRO A 817 -2.12 27.16 -9.47
CA PRO A 817 -3.39 27.56 -8.88
C PRO A 817 -4.39 28.01 -9.96
N SER A 818 -5.58 27.40 -10.00
CA SER A 818 -6.60 27.74 -11.02
C SER A 818 -7.06 29.20 -10.98
N VAL A 819 -6.88 29.89 -9.85
CA VAL A 819 -7.10 31.34 -9.75
C VAL A 819 -6.12 32.11 -10.63
N GLU A 820 -4.86 31.69 -10.67
CA GLU A 820 -3.82 32.31 -11.50
C GLU A 820 -4.12 32.12 -13.00
N LEU A 821 -4.58 30.92 -13.39
CA LEU A 821 -5.05 30.67 -14.77
C LEU A 821 -6.28 31.50 -15.12
N GLN A 822 -7.25 31.61 -14.22
CA GLN A 822 -8.46 32.43 -14.40
C GLN A 822 -8.11 33.91 -14.57
N ASP A 823 -7.16 34.42 -13.78
CA ASP A 823 -6.70 35.81 -13.86
C ASP A 823 -6.01 36.10 -15.19
N ARG A 824 -5.23 35.15 -15.71
CA ARG A 824 -4.61 35.24 -17.05
C ARG A 824 -5.63 35.22 -18.19
N LEU A 825 -6.58 34.27 -18.13
CA LEU A 825 -7.57 34.06 -19.18
C LEU A 825 -8.62 35.17 -19.28
N GLU A 826 -9.07 35.69 -18.14
CA GLU A 826 -10.22 36.59 -18.06
C GLU A 826 -9.92 37.84 -17.24
N GLY A 827 -9.17 37.71 -16.14
CA GLY A 827 -8.91 38.79 -15.18
C GLY A 827 -8.35 40.05 -15.83
N ARG A 828 -7.33 39.91 -16.70
CA ARG A 828 -6.76 41.05 -17.44
C ARG A 828 -7.79 41.80 -18.29
N PHE A 829 -8.74 41.09 -18.89
CA PHE A 829 -9.76 41.70 -19.76
C PHE A 829 -10.91 42.31 -18.95
N ILE A 830 -11.30 41.68 -17.86
CA ILE A 830 -12.31 42.21 -16.92
C ILE A 830 -11.80 43.53 -16.34
N GLU A 831 -10.55 43.56 -15.87
CA GLU A 831 -9.96 44.76 -15.31
C GLU A 831 -9.79 45.85 -16.36
N ALA A 832 -9.30 45.51 -17.55
CA ALA A 832 -9.22 46.41 -18.69
C ALA A 832 -10.58 47.04 -19.04
N ALA A 833 -11.65 46.24 -19.09
CA ALA A 833 -13.00 46.69 -19.37
C ALA A 833 -13.56 47.60 -18.25
N ARG A 834 -13.29 47.26 -16.97
CA ARG A 834 -13.66 48.05 -15.80
C ARG A 834 -13.06 49.44 -15.87
N LEU A 835 -11.75 49.53 -16.07
CA LEU A 835 -11.02 50.82 -16.16
C LEU A 835 -11.58 51.71 -17.28
N ARG A 836 -11.88 51.13 -18.44
CA ARG A 836 -12.48 51.87 -19.57
C ARG A 836 -13.87 52.39 -19.23
N LEU A 837 -14.72 51.58 -18.60
CA LEU A 837 -16.07 51.99 -18.21
C LEU A 837 -16.07 53.05 -17.09
N GLU A 838 -15.13 52.96 -16.14
CA GLU A 838 -14.96 53.95 -15.08
C GLU A 838 -14.52 55.30 -15.63
N ALA A 839 -13.55 55.34 -16.54
CA ALA A 839 -13.14 56.56 -17.22
C ALA A 839 -14.31 57.20 -18.00
N VAL A 840 -15.09 56.39 -18.73
CA VAL A 840 -16.29 56.88 -19.42
C VAL A 840 -17.32 57.45 -18.44
N ALA A 841 -17.52 56.82 -17.28
CA ALA A 841 -18.44 57.31 -16.26
C ALA A 841 -17.96 58.62 -15.61
N ALA A 842 -16.64 58.80 -15.49
CA ALA A 842 -16.01 60.02 -14.99
C ALA A 842 -15.98 61.17 -16.03
N GLY A 843 -16.30 60.88 -17.31
CA GLY A 843 -16.19 61.84 -18.41
C GLY A 843 -14.75 62.05 -18.90
N GLU A 844 -13.87 61.10 -18.59
CA GLU A 844 -12.47 61.06 -19.01
C GLU A 844 -12.30 60.22 -20.29
N GLU A 845 -11.18 60.37 -20.98
CA GLU A 845 -10.86 59.52 -22.14
C GLU A 845 -10.39 58.15 -21.62
N PRO A 846 -11.07 57.04 -21.98
CA PRO A 846 -10.72 55.72 -21.48
C PRO A 846 -9.39 55.23 -22.06
N PRO A 847 -8.62 54.47 -21.26
CA PRO A 847 -7.31 53.96 -21.66
C PRO A 847 -7.46 52.77 -22.63
N THR A 848 -7.75 53.06 -23.90
CA THR A 848 -7.73 52.05 -24.97
C THR A 848 -6.30 51.58 -25.25
N THR A 849 -6.13 50.37 -25.75
CA THR A 849 -4.82 49.83 -26.13
C THR A 849 -4.08 50.78 -27.09
N PRO A 850 -2.80 51.11 -26.85
CA PRO A 850 -2.07 52.06 -27.67
C PRO A 850 -1.74 51.50 -29.05
N THR A 851 -1.93 52.31 -30.08
CA THR A 851 -1.50 52.02 -31.46
C THR A 851 0.01 52.16 -31.61
N ARG A 852 0.57 51.72 -32.75
CA ARG A 852 1.99 51.93 -33.09
C ARG A 852 2.38 53.41 -33.00
N ALA A 853 1.54 54.30 -33.53
CA ALA A 853 1.76 55.74 -33.49
C ALA A 853 1.74 56.29 -32.05
N ASP A 854 0.86 55.77 -31.19
CA ASP A 854 0.80 56.16 -29.77
C ASP A 854 2.10 55.76 -29.03
N ARG A 855 2.62 54.56 -29.31
CA ARG A 855 3.89 54.05 -28.75
C ARG A 855 5.10 54.84 -29.25
N GLU A 856 5.13 55.21 -30.54
CA GLU A 856 6.22 55.97 -31.17
C GLU A 856 6.22 57.46 -30.77
N SER A 857 5.05 58.03 -30.41
CA SER A 857 4.91 59.44 -30.02
C SER A 857 5.19 59.71 -28.53
N GLY A 858 5.52 58.69 -27.75
CA GLY A 858 5.94 58.85 -26.35
C GLY A 858 4.80 59.19 -25.38
N VAL A 859 3.55 58.86 -25.73
CA VAL A 859 2.44 58.90 -24.77
C VAL A 859 2.71 57.84 -23.70
N SER A 860 3.25 58.32 -22.57
CA SER A 860 3.67 57.59 -21.36
C SER A 860 3.03 56.22 -21.13
N VAL A 861 3.83 55.16 -21.37
CA VAL A 861 3.54 53.74 -21.09
C VAL A 861 3.85 53.42 -19.61
N GLN A 862 3.36 54.21 -18.66
CA GLN A 862 3.81 54.06 -17.26
C GLN A 862 2.78 53.49 -16.27
N GLU A 863 1.58 53.09 -16.69
CA GLU A 863 0.58 52.53 -15.74
C GLU A 863 -0.26 51.36 -16.30
N SER A 864 0.26 50.53 -17.21
CA SER A 864 -0.50 49.35 -17.72
C SER A 864 0.27 48.02 -17.70
N ARG A 865 1.36 47.95 -16.92
CA ARG A 865 2.18 46.73 -16.74
C ARG A 865 2.46 46.35 -15.28
N GLU A 866 1.80 46.99 -14.32
CA GLU A 866 1.53 46.43 -12.98
C GLU A 866 0.05 46.07 -12.93
#